data_AF-A0A3M2FYW3-F1
#
_entry.id   AF-A0A3M2FYW3-F1
#
_cell.length_a   1.000
_cell.length_b   1.000
_cell.length_c   1.000
_cell.angle_alpha   90.00
_cell.angle_beta   90.00
_cell.angle_gamma   90.00
#
_symmetry.space_group_name_H-M   'P 1'
#
loop_
_entity.id
_entity.type
_entity.pdbx_description
1 polymer ?
#
loop_
_entity_poly.entity_id
_entity_poly.type
_entity_poly.pdbx_seq_one_letter_code
_entity_poly.pdbx_strand_id
1 'polypeptide(L)'
;GTCSQSPATFVDWGQPLFLGAASAAGTAEDHAAVSLDEVRFWTRARTDRQVREAMHHPLTGTEPGLVAYWTLNEGTGGTAADFVGGHDGTFAGGDGWTPATMPFGPGVFAQETEANGLIDFTGTDLLADYLSHSGSVVGVDRIDLTPENPPGGTAIDVFEGAYWLLTRYTGGPFSADLTFTTTGLTTADAAAPGRIKLFRREGHRDGTWTLAASAAAVDEAAGTVTFSGVSKSGQYVLARGEEAPAVAGTALDFDGTDDVVRVPGLVLPNTFTLEMWINPQSGTDGRAFIARDLDGSGTDLFNVGFYGGTLRVFLRNQTLPAGPRVTGQQHLAVVVERTGASSLVTVYRNGAQIARGTLAAVLDDDGSGADWVLGGNETVGGTPGDFFDGTLDEVRIWTTARTAAQIRTSMHQVFGGTVDGLLAYWPFNEGTGTTAVDLVAGQDGTLAGGTGWVPSGAPIGEAVVATRTEAGGLVDFSGTGLQADYTAQDGATVYVSRVDGAPNTVPSGVTALDGQYWVLERFGTGAFTADLTFTPSEEVDGYDELLAGRLKLYRRSGGADGAWTPAAEAARVNPFTGTVTFRRISQPGQYLLVRSDARALVLDGVDDAATTTLAEDLDAWTLEAWVKADAAPSFAKTTALVERGANYALFWDHPDATARGAAALTIGGTQFT
;
A
#
# COMPACT_ATOMS: atom_id res chain seq x y z
N GLY A 1 18.86 -12.44 -33.86
CA GLY A 1 19.29 -12.47 -35.26
C GLY A 1 19.48 -11.05 -35.74
N THR A 2 20.64 -10.71 -36.29
CA THR A 2 20.93 -9.37 -36.80
C THR A 2 20.26 -9.16 -38.15
N CYS A 3 19.26 -8.27 -38.22
CA CYS A 3 18.71 -7.82 -39.48
C CYS A 3 19.63 -6.73 -40.04
N SER A 4 20.56 -7.08 -40.94
CA SER A 4 21.23 -6.09 -41.78
C SER A 4 20.31 -5.78 -42.96
N GLN A 5 19.49 -4.74 -42.86
CA GLN A 5 18.92 -4.13 -44.06
C GLN A 5 19.92 -3.10 -44.61
N SER A 6 20.18 -3.18 -45.92
CA SER A 6 20.84 -2.13 -46.69
C SER A 6 20.13 -0.79 -46.45
N PRO A 7 20.82 0.37 -46.55
CA PRO A 7 20.14 1.66 -46.44
C PRO A 7 19.14 1.75 -47.59
N ALA A 8 17.85 1.58 -47.28
CA ALA A 8 16.79 1.86 -48.23
C ALA A 8 16.83 3.37 -48.48
N THR A 9 17.24 3.76 -49.67
CA THR A 9 17.01 5.12 -50.17
C THR A 9 15.51 5.37 -50.14
N PHE A 10 15.08 6.44 -49.48
CA PHE A 10 13.69 6.91 -49.50
C PHE A 10 13.22 6.99 -50.96
N VAL A 11 12.28 6.14 -51.35
CA VAL A 11 11.66 6.20 -52.68
C VAL A 11 10.48 7.17 -52.55
N ASP A 12 10.59 8.32 -53.20
CA ASP A 12 9.46 9.24 -53.34
C ASP A 12 8.47 8.67 -54.36
N TRP A 13 7.34 8.17 -53.87
CA TRP A 13 6.24 7.64 -54.69
C TRP A 13 5.25 8.72 -55.13
N GLY A 14 5.53 10.01 -54.88
CA GLY A 14 4.65 11.12 -55.21
C GLY A 14 3.33 11.14 -54.42
N GLN A 15 3.27 10.44 -53.28
CA GLN A 15 2.13 10.42 -52.37
C GLN A 15 2.47 11.21 -51.09
N PRO A 16 1.52 11.95 -50.50
CA PRO A 16 1.74 12.64 -49.25
C PRO A 16 1.90 11.63 -48.09
N LEU A 17 2.66 12.03 -47.06
CA LEU A 17 2.70 11.33 -45.78
C LEU A 17 1.37 11.55 -45.05
N PHE A 18 0.73 10.47 -44.61
CA PHE A 18 -0.47 10.53 -43.79
C PHE A 18 -0.13 10.23 -42.32
N LEU A 19 -0.63 11.07 -41.41
CA LEU A 19 -0.61 10.82 -39.98
C LEU A 19 -2.01 10.34 -39.57
N GLY A 20 -2.11 9.12 -39.05
CA GLY A 20 -3.39 8.53 -38.59
C GLY A 20 -4.29 7.94 -39.68
N ALA A 21 -3.82 7.78 -40.92
CA ALA A 21 -4.57 7.11 -41.99
C ALA A 21 -3.65 6.39 -43.00
N ALA A 22 -4.19 5.38 -43.68
CA ALA A 22 -3.51 4.71 -44.79
C ALA A 22 -3.70 5.44 -46.13
N SER A 23 -4.80 6.20 -46.29
CA SER A 23 -5.03 7.10 -47.44
C SER A 23 -6.09 8.16 -47.11
N ALA A 24 -6.09 9.28 -47.84
CA ALA A 24 -7.09 10.34 -47.68
C ALA A 24 -8.50 9.98 -48.19
N ALA A 25 -8.63 8.98 -49.05
CA ALA A 25 -9.89 8.60 -49.71
C ALA A 25 -10.40 7.21 -49.25
N GLY A 26 -9.90 6.73 -48.12
CA GLY A 26 -10.18 5.40 -47.58
C GLY A 26 -11.56 5.26 -46.96
N THR A 27 -11.87 4.03 -46.57
CA THR A 27 -13.02 3.70 -45.72
C THR A 27 -12.68 3.96 -44.24
N ALA A 28 -13.65 3.90 -43.33
CA ALA A 28 -13.39 4.09 -41.90
C ALA A 28 -12.32 3.14 -41.33
N GLU A 29 -12.13 1.95 -41.93
CA GLU A 29 -11.09 0.99 -41.54
C GLU A 29 -9.67 1.46 -41.90
N ASP A 30 -9.53 2.45 -42.79
CA ASP A 30 -8.25 3.03 -43.19
C ASP A 30 -7.79 4.18 -42.28
N HIS A 31 -8.59 4.56 -41.28
CA HIS A 31 -8.31 5.64 -40.33
C HIS A 31 -8.11 5.09 -38.92
N ALA A 32 -7.04 5.52 -38.24
CA ALA A 32 -6.73 5.08 -36.89
C ALA A 32 -7.55 5.83 -35.84
N ALA A 33 -8.14 5.10 -34.89
CA ALA A 33 -8.80 5.68 -33.72
C ALA A 33 -7.78 5.85 -32.57
N VAL A 34 -6.89 6.85 -32.71
CA VAL A 34 -5.80 7.12 -31.77
C VAL A 34 -5.58 8.62 -31.62
N SER A 35 -4.94 9.04 -30.53
CA SER A 35 -4.31 10.35 -30.40
C SER A 35 -2.82 10.24 -30.71
N LEU A 36 -2.28 11.21 -31.44
CA LEU A 36 -0.85 11.30 -31.77
C LEU A 36 -0.29 12.58 -31.18
N ASP A 37 0.97 12.50 -30.76
CA ASP A 37 1.76 13.64 -30.29
C ASP A 37 3.22 13.46 -30.72
N GLU A 38 4.00 14.53 -30.74
CA GLU A 38 5.47 14.49 -30.84
C GLU A 38 6.05 13.71 -32.05
N VAL A 39 5.45 13.85 -33.24
CA VAL A 39 5.84 13.10 -34.45
C VAL A 39 7.13 13.64 -35.05
N ARG A 40 8.16 12.78 -35.21
CA ARG A 40 9.51 13.19 -35.64
C ARG A 40 10.02 12.34 -36.80
N PHE A 41 10.61 12.99 -37.80
CA PHE A 41 11.23 12.32 -38.96
C PHE A 41 12.71 12.61 -39.09
N TRP A 42 13.50 11.56 -39.33
CA TRP A 42 14.96 11.63 -39.40
C TRP A 42 15.49 11.07 -40.72
N THR A 43 16.53 11.68 -41.28
CA THR A 43 17.28 11.16 -42.45
C THR A 43 18.21 9.99 -42.13
N ARG A 44 18.31 9.61 -40.85
CA ARG A 44 19.23 8.56 -40.38
C ARG A 44 18.58 7.69 -39.32
N ALA A 45 19.03 6.44 -39.23
CA ALA A 45 18.70 5.57 -38.11
C ALA A 45 19.24 6.16 -36.80
N ARG A 46 18.40 6.19 -35.77
CA ARG A 46 18.76 6.58 -34.40
C ARG A 46 19.13 5.33 -33.61
N THR A 47 20.11 5.44 -32.72
CA THR A 47 20.43 4.37 -31.76
C THR A 47 19.39 4.32 -30.64
N ASP A 48 19.25 3.17 -29.94
CA ASP A 48 18.33 3.03 -28.81
C ASP A 48 18.53 4.12 -27.75
N ARG A 49 19.79 4.43 -27.39
CA ARG A 49 20.12 5.50 -26.45
C ARG A 49 19.62 6.86 -26.94
N GLN A 50 19.84 7.17 -28.22
CA GLN A 50 19.39 8.43 -28.81
C GLN A 50 17.86 8.55 -28.90
N VAL A 51 17.14 7.43 -28.99
CA VAL A 51 15.68 7.44 -28.93
C VAL A 51 15.23 7.72 -27.49
N ARG A 52 15.78 6.99 -26.52
CA ARG A 52 15.46 7.13 -25.09
C ARG A 52 15.69 8.56 -24.58
N GLU A 53 16.86 9.14 -24.89
CA GLU A 53 17.23 10.50 -24.50
C GLU A 53 16.30 11.59 -25.03
N ALA A 54 15.62 11.32 -26.15
CA ALA A 54 14.78 12.31 -26.80
C ALA A 54 13.29 12.10 -26.56
N MET A 55 12.82 10.89 -26.23
CA MET A 55 11.41 10.54 -26.36
C MET A 55 10.48 11.25 -25.37
N HIS A 56 11.02 11.78 -24.26
CA HIS A 56 10.28 12.53 -23.24
C HIS A 56 10.59 14.03 -23.21
N HIS A 57 11.42 14.51 -24.14
CA HIS A 57 11.92 15.88 -24.14
C HIS A 57 11.74 16.60 -25.48
N PRO A 58 11.48 17.92 -25.47
CA PRO A 58 11.37 18.73 -26.67
C PRO A 58 12.69 18.78 -27.43
N LEU A 59 12.58 18.72 -28.76
CA LEU A 59 13.71 18.95 -29.65
C LEU A 59 13.83 20.44 -30.00
N THR A 60 15.03 20.87 -30.32
CA THR A 60 15.36 22.24 -30.75
C THR A 60 15.06 22.50 -32.23
N GLY A 61 14.79 21.47 -33.02
CA GLY A 61 14.58 21.56 -34.47
C GLY A 61 15.89 21.62 -35.27
N THR A 62 17.04 21.67 -34.59
CA THR A 62 18.37 21.78 -35.22
C THR A 62 19.18 20.49 -35.15
N GLU A 63 18.58 19.41 -34.63
CA GLU A 63 19.25 18.15 -34.43
C GLU A 63 19.74 17.56 -35.76
N PRO A 64 20.99 17.06 -35.83
CA PRO A 64 21.52 16.54 -37.07
C PRO A 64 20.66 15.40 -37.64
N GLY A 65 20.14 15.63 -38.85
CA GLY A 65 19.31 14.69 -39.57
C GLY A 65 17.82 14.73 -39.20
N LEU A 66 17.34 15.63 -38.34
CA LEU A 66 15.91 15.87 -38.16
C LEU A 66 15.39 16.64 -39.39
N VAL A 67 14.28 16.18 -39.97
CA VAL A 67 13.70 16.71 -41.22
C VAL A 67 12.39 17.42 -40.97
N ALA A 68 11.55 16.82 -40.12
CA ALA A 68 10.25 17.36 -39.75
C ALA A 68 9.95 16.96 -38.31
N TYR A 69 9.28 17.84 -37.59
CA TYR A 69 8.88 17.65 -36.21
C TYR A 69 7.54 18.34 -35.95
N TRP A 70 6.49 17.56 -35.78
CA TRP A 70 5.17 18.07 -35.42
C TRP A 70 4.97 17.88 -33.92
N THR A 71 5.01 19.00 -33.19
CA THR A 71 4.77 19.05 -31.74
C THR A 71 3.29 18.91 -31.39
N LEU A 72 2.38 19.10 -32.35
CA LEU A 72 0.94 18.91 -32.21
C LEU A 72 0.30 19.67 -31.03
N ASN A 73 0.88 20.83 -30.70
CA ASN A 73 0.48 21.70 -29.59
C ASN A 73 -0.36 22.92 -30.01
N GLU A 74 -0.86 22.98 -31.25
CA GLU A 74 -1.60 24.12 -31.77
C GLU A 74 -2.97 24.31 -31.08
N GLY A 75 -3.56 23.22 -30.58
CA GLY A 75 -4.77 23.20 -29.74
C GLY A 75 -6.07 23.64 -30.42
N THR A 76 -5.99 24.29 -31.58
CA THR A 76 -7.13 24.74 -32.39
C THR A 76 -6.76 24.80 -33.88
N GLY A 77 -7.77 24.86 -34.75
CA GLY A 77 -7.55 25.01 -36.19
C GLY A 77 -7.26 23.71 -36.92
N GLY A 78 -6.95 23.83 -38.22
CA GLY A 78 -6.84 22.73 -39.18
C GLY A 78 -5.42 22.47 -39.69
N THR A 79 -4.39 22.96 -39.01
CA THR A 79 -3.00 22.85 -39.43
C THR A 79 -2.15 22.26 -38.31
N ALA A 80 -1.29 21.29 -38.65
CA ALA A 80 -0.21 20.80 -37.80
C ALA A 80 1.10 21.41 -38.33
N ALA A 81 1.69 22.35 -37.59
CA ALA A 81 2.90 23.03 -38.03
C ALA A 81 4.12 22.12 -37.86
N ASP A 82 4.99 22.13 -38.88
CA ASP A 82 6.31 21.53 -38.77
C ASP A 82 7.26 22.51 -38.08
N PHE A 83 7.71 22.13 -36.89
CA PHE A 83 8.61 22.93 -36.06
C PHE A 83 10.00 23.13 -36.72
N VAL A 84 10.47 22.18 -37.54
CA VAL A 84 11.71 22.35 -38.33
C VAL A 84 11.45 23.26 -39.53
N GLY A 85 10.26 23.13 -40.12
CA GLY A 85 9.73 23.98 -41.17
C GLY A 85 9.71 23.32 -42.55
N GLY A 86 8.69 23.68 -43.34
CA GLY A 86 8.57 23.29 -44.74
C GLY A 86 7.66 22.09 -45.00
N HIS A 87 7.13 21.44 -43.96
CA HIS A 87 6.26 20.26 -44.06
C HIS A 87 4.97 20.38 -43.24
N ASP A 88 4.34 21.55 -43.17
CA ASP A 88 3.08 21.72 -42.44
C ASP A 88 1.98 20.76 -42.95
N GLY A 89 1.30 20.09 -42.04
CA GLY A 89 0.17 19.21 -42.31
C GLY A 89 -1.17 19.96 -42.24
N THR A 90 -2.18 19.47 -42.96
CA THR A 90 -3.56 19.97 -42.89
C THR A 90 -4.53 18.87 -42.51
N PHE A 91 -5.39 19.11 -41.52
CA PHE A 91 -6.41 18.15 -41.08
C PHE A 91 -7.62 18.14 -42.03
N ALA A 92 -8.15 16.94 -42.30
CA ALA A 92 -9.41 16.74 -43.00
C ALA A 92 -10.35 15.89 -42.14
N GLY A 93 -11.45 16.50 -41.64
CA GLY A 93 -12.58 15.77 -41.06
C GLY A 93 -12.40 15.13 -39.67
N GLY A 94 -11.64 15.75 -38.74
CA GLY A 94 -11.42 15.22 -37.37
C GLY A 94 -12.24 15.91 -36.26
N ASP A 95 -12.27 15.29 -35.08
CA ASP A 95 -12.97 15.74 -33.85
C ASP A 95 -12.26 16.88 -33.10
N GLY A 96 -11.14 17.38 -33.63
CA GLY A 96 -10.36 18.48 -33.06
C GLY A 96 -9.15 18.02 -32.22
N TRP A 97 -8.63 18.93 -31.42
CA TRP A 97 -7.46 18.72 -30.56
C TRP A 97 -7.88 18.26 -29.17
N THR A 98 -7.13 17.33 -28.58
CA THR A 98 -7.27 16.93 -27.17
C THR A 98 -5.97 17.24 -26.44
N PRO A 99 -6.00 17.62 -25.15
CA PRO A 99 -4.78 17.73 -24.36
C PRO A 99 -3.97 16.44 -24.40
N ALA A 100 -2.66 16.57 -24.60
CA ALA A 100 -1.73 15.46 -24.47
C ALA A 100 -1.47 15.16 -22.99
N THR A 101 -1.42 13.88 -22.67
CA THR A 101 -1.31 13.37 -21.30
C THR A 101 -0.02 12.56 -21.09
N MET A 102 0.75 12.37 -22.18
CA MET A 102 2.02 11.66 -22.19
C MET A 102 3.06 12.36 -21.31
N PRO A 103 3.97 11.62 -20.65
CA PRO A 103 5.00 12.21 -19.81
C PRO A 103 6.06 12.89 -20.69
N PHE A 104 5.83 14.15 -21.04
CA PHE A 104 6.64 14.91 -21.96
C PHE A 104 6.86 16.34 -21.45
N GLY A 105 8.08 16.84 -21.54
CA GLY A 105 8.38 18.21 -21.14
C GLY A 105 9.86 18.56 -21.11
N PRO A 106 10.18 19.83 -20.82
CA PRO A 106 11.57 20.24 -20.55
C PRO A 106 12.13 19.41 -19.39
N GLY A 107 13.43 19.14 -19.44
CA GLY A 107 14.06 18.31 -18.42
C GLY A 107 15.38 17.71 -18.86
N VAL A 108 15.80 16.67 -18.14
CA VAL A 108 17.09 16.00 -18.31
C VAL A 108 16.90 14.50 -18.31
N PHE A 109 17.61 13.81 -19.21
CA PHE A 109 17.71 12.37 -19.26
C PHE A 109 19.10 11.89 -18.85
N ALA A 110 19.16 10.82 -18.05
CA ALA A 110 20.37 10.05 -17.80
C ALA A 110 20.07 8.55 -17.94
N GLN A 111 21.10 7.77 -18.29
CA GLN A 111 20.96 6.32 -18.43
C GLN A 111 22.18 5.60 -17.88
N GLU A 112 21.94 4.64 -17.00
CA GLU A 112 22.96 3.79 -16.40
C GLU A 112 22.55 2.32 -16.44
N THR A 113 23.43 1.44 -15.99
CA THR A 113 23.14 0.00 -15.83
C THR A 113 23.11 -0.33 -14.35
N GLU A 114 22.09 -1.07 -13.91
CA GLU A 114 22.00 -1.51 -12.51
C GLU A 114 23.27 -2.25 -12.08
N ALA A 115 23.83 -1.82 -10.96
CA ALA A 115 25.03 -2.38 -10.37
C ALA A 115 24.99 -2.16 -8.85
N ASN A 116 25.81 -2.94 -8.13
CA ASN A 116 26.00 -2.73 -6.70
C ASN A 116 26.67 -1.39 -6.41
N GLY A 117 26.20 -0.72 -5.36
CA GLY A 117 26.68 0.59 -4.94
C GLY A 117 25.89 1.74 -5.55
N LEU A 118 26.19 2.94 -5.08
CA LEU A 118 25.46 4.15 -5.43
C LEU A 118 25.69 4.55 -6.90
N ILE A 119 24.60 4.66 -7.65
CA ILE A 119 24.56 5.13 -9.04
C ILE A 119 23.97 6.53 -9.06
N ASP A 120 24.67 7.45 -9.75
CA ASP A 120 24.19 8.81 -10.02
C ASP A 120 23.62 8.90 -11.43
N PHE A 121 22.32 9.21 -11.53
CA PHE A 121 21.70 9.60 -12.79
C PHE A 121 21.94 11.09 -13.01
N THR A 122 23.19 11.43 -13.36
CA THR A 122 23.70 12.80 -13.34
C THR A 122 22.77 13.79 -14.04
N GLY A 123 22.42 14.87 -13.33
CA GLY A 123 21.57 15.96 -13.82
C GLY A 123 20.06 15.71 -13.72
N THR A 124 19.64 14.51 -13.32
CA THR A 124 18.23 14.21 -13.03
C THR A 124 17.86 14.42 -11.56
N ASP A 125 18.84 14.73 -10.71
CA ASP A 125 18.69 14.83 -9.25
C ASP A 125 18.18 13.55 -8.58
N LEU A 126 18.45 12.39 -9.20
CA LEU A 126 18.16 11.07 -8.66
C LEU A 126 19.44 10.24 -8.51
N LEU A 127 19.63 9.70 -7.32
CA LEU A 127 20.59 8.65 -7.02
C LEU A 127 19.84 7.35 -6.73
N ALA A 128 20.44 6.21 -7.07
CA ALA A 128 19.90 4.90 -6.74
C ALA A 128 20.98 3.99 -6.14
N ASP A 129 20.70 3.38 -4.98
CA ASP A 129 21.50 2.29 -4.42
C ASP A 129 20.71 0.99 -4.52
N TYR A 130 21.12 0.09 -5.42
CA TYR A 130 20.38 -1.14 -5.70
C TYR A 130 20.68 -2.21 -4.65
N LEU A 131 19.65 -2.56 -3.87
CA LEU A 131 19.66 -3.65 -2.88
C LEU A 131 19.57 -5.03 -3.57
N SER A 132 18.83 -5.11 -4.67
CA SER A 132 18.80 -6.26 -5.57
C SER A 132 18.50 -5.79 -7.00
N HIS A 133 19.04 -6.47 -8.01
CA HIS A 133 18.88 -6.05 -9.40
C HIS A 133 19.09 -7.19 -10.40
N SER A 134 18.58 -7.03 -11.62
CA SER A 134 18.77 -7.95 -12.75
C SER A 134 19.87 -7.49 -13.70
N GLY A 135 20.45 -6.31 -13.47
CA GLY A 135 21.47 -5.73 -14.36
C GLY A 135 20.84 -4.99 -15.53
N SER A 136 19.61 -4.50 -15.35
CA SER A 136 18.88 -3.82 -16.41
C SER A 136 19.55 -2.51 -16.81
N VAL A 137 19.42 -2.13 -18.08
CA VAL A 137 19.65 -0.74 -18.48
C VAL A 137 18.46 0.10 -17.99
N VAL A 138 18.74 1.20 -17.31
CA VAL A 138 17.75 2.07 -16.67
C VAL A 138 17.90 3.48 -17.22
N GLY A 139 16.81 4.04 -17.72
CA GLY A 139 16.70 5.45 -18.10
C GLY A 139 15.93 6.20 -17.03
N VAL A 140 16.41 7.39 -16.67
CA VAL A 140 15.72 8.34 -15.81
C VAL A 140 15.52 9.62 -16.59
N ASP A 141 14.27 10.00 -16.79
CA ASP A 141 13.89 11.33 -17.30
C ASP A 141 13.36 12.15 -16.12
N ARG A 142 14.02 13.26 -15.79
CA ARG A 142 13.42 14.30 -14.94
C ARG A 142 12.67 15.25 -15.86
N ILE A 143 11.40 15.50 -15.57
CA ILE A 143 10.56 16.44 -16.32
C ILE A 143 10.20 17.60 -15.40
N ASP A 144 10.61 18.81 -15.80
CA ASP A 144 10.46 20.06 -15.05
C ASP A 144 9.10 20.73 -15.29
N LEU A 145 8.03 19.95 -15.15
CA LEU A 145 6.64 20.41 -15.19
C LEU A 145 5.80 19.61 -14.18
N THR A 146 4.82 20.25 -13.54
CA THR A 146 3.89 19.54 -12.67
C THR A 146 3.13 18.49 -13.50
N PRO A 147 3.10 17.22 -13.07
CA PRO A 147 2.42 16.19 -13.83
C PRO A 147 0.92 16.48 -13.91
N GLU A 148 0.28 16.03 -14.99
CA GLU A 148 -1.17 16.09 -15.11
C GLU A 148 -1.84 15.29 -13.98
N ASN A 149 -2.88 15.87 -13.38
CA ASN A 149 -3.61 15.34 -12.25
C ASN A 149 -2.65 14.93 -11.11
N PRO A 150 -1.90 15.87 -10.51
CA PRO A 150 -0.99 15.55 -9.42
C PRO A 150 -1.75 14.91 -8.24
N PRO A 151 -1.08 14.15 -7.36
CA PRO A 151 -1.72 13.57 -6.18
C PRO A 151 -2.51 14.67 -5.42
N GLY A 152 -3.82 14.46 -5.28
CA GLY A 152 -4.78 15.52 -4.96
C GLY A 152 -5.19 15.61 -3.48
N GLY A 153 -5.29 16.86 -3.01
CA GLY A 153 -5.77 17.31 -1.69
C GLY A 153 -5.27 18.72 -1.42
N THR A 154 -5.94 19.54 -0.59
CA THR A 154 -5.46 20.90 -0.22
C THR A 154 -4.20 20.88 0.68
N ALA A 155 -3.68 19.69 0.99
CA ALA A 155 -2.58 19.43 1.93
C ALA A 155 -1.39 18.70 1.28
N ILE A 156 -1.34 18.59 -0.06
CA ILE A 156 -0.25 17.94 -0.79
C ILE A 156 0.45 18.99 -1.67
N ASP A 157 1.69 19.32 -1.32
CA ASP A 157 2.54 20.22 -2.10
C ASP A 157 3.56 19.42 -2.92
N VAL A 158 3.44 19.44 -4.24
CA VAL A 158 4.43 18.80 -5.13
C VAL A 158 5.71 19.63 -5.14
N PHE A 159 6.84 18.96 -4.92
CA PHE A 159 8.15 19.62 -4.95
C PHE A 159 8.52 20.03 -6.37
N GLU A 160 8.99 21.28 -6.49
CA GLU A 160 9.60 21.87 -7.70
C GLU A 160 8.73 21.89 -8.95
N GLY A 161 7.48 21.41 -8.88
CA GLY A 161 6.68 21.15 -10.07
C GLY A 161 7.43 20.25 -11.03
N ALA A 162 8.05 19.18 -10.54
CA ALA A 162 8.79 18.21 -11.35
C ALA A 162 8.37 16.78 -11.02
N TYR A 163 8.58 15.86 -11.96
CA TYR A 163 8.41 14.43 -11.75
C TYR A 163 9.46 13.65 -12.54
N TRP A 164 9.65 12.39 -12.18
CA TRP A 164 10.63 11.50 -12.76
C TRP A 164 9.96 10.36 -13.47
N LEU A 165 10.53 9.90 -14.58
CA LEU A 165 10.19 8.64 -15.21
C LEU A 165 11.38 7.70 -15.09
N LEU A 166 11.23 6.65 -14.28
CA LEU A 166 12.21 5.58 -14.13
C LEU A 166 11.80 4.43 -15.07
N THR A 167 12.52 4.24 -16.17
CA THR A 167 12.23 3.20 -17.18
C THR A 167 13.30 2.13 -17.21
N ARG A 168 12.89 0.86 -17.17
CA ARG A 168 13.79 -0.31 -17.24
C ARG A 168 13.59 -1.05 -18.56
N TYR A 169 14.66 -1.22 -19.34
CA TYR A 169 14.55 -1.66 -20.73
C TYR A 169 14.79 -3.16 -20.97
N THR A 170 15.39 -3.88 -20.01
CA THR A 170 15.71 -5.31 -20.17
C THR A 170 14.99 -6.22 -19.15
N GLY A 171 14.25 -5.63 -18.20
CA GLY A 171 13.31 -6.32 -17.30
C GLY A 171 13.95 -7.11 -16.13
N GLY A 172 13.13 -7.84 -15.38
CA GLY A 172 13.51 -8.62 -14.17
C GLY A 172 13.35 -7.82 -12.88
N PRO A 173 13.24 -8.43 -11.68
CA PRO A 173 13.00 -7.71 -10.44
C PRO A 173 14.15 -6.77 -10.06
N PHE A 174 13.84 -5.74 -9.27
CA PHE A 174 14.83 -4.95 -8.55
C PHE A 174 14.27 -4.42 -7.23
N SER A 175 15.16 -3.98 -6.35
CA SER A 175 14.82 -3.17 -5.18
C SER A 175 15.96 -2.18 -4.97
N ALA A 176 15.65 -0.91 -4.78
CA ALA A 176 16.63 0.15 -4.65
C ALA A 176 16.20 1.20 -3.63
N ASP A 177 17.18 1.75 -2.93
CA ASP A 177 17.02 2.99 -2.19
C ASP A 177 17.18 4.16 -3.16
N LEU A 178 16.13 4.95 -3.33
CA LEU A 178 16.11 6.11 -4.23
C LEU A 178 16.31 7.38 -3.41
N THR A 179 17.32 8.17 -3.77
CA THR A 179 17.58 9.47 -3.14
C THR A 179 17.38 10.59 -4.12
N PHE A 180 16.41 11.45 -3.85
CA PHE A 180 16.09 12.63 -4.64
C PHE A 180 16.76 13.85 -4.04
N THR A 181 17.34 14.71 -4.89
CA THR A 181 17.77 16.05 -4.49
C THR A 181 16.66 17.04 -4.82
N THR A 182 16.29 17.89 -3.86
CA THR A 182 15.21 18.86 -4.00
C THR A 182 15.43 20.08 -3.10
N THR A 183 14.72 21.15 -3.40
CA THR A 183 14.72 22.40 -2.65
C THR A 183 13.45 22.56 -1.82
N GLY A 184 13.50 23.42 -0.80
CA GLY A 184 12.33 23.75 0.01
C GLY A 184 12.02 22.75 1.12
N LEU A 185 12.92 21.80 1.43
CA LEU A 185 12.89 21.00 2.65
C LEU A 185 13.05 21.89 3.89
N THR A 186 12.49 21.46 5.01
CA THR A 186 12.49 22.19 6.28
C THR A 186 13.05 21.34 7.42
N THR A 187 13.46 21.99 8.51
CA THR A 187 13.84 21.30 9.77
C THR A 187 12.76 20.33 10.26
N ALA A 188 11.48 20.64 10.01
CA ALA A 188 10.37 19.78 10.39
C ALA A 188 10.21 18.58 9.45
N ASP A 189 10.66 18.67 8.20
CA ASP A 189 10.73 17.52 7.30
C ASP A 189 11.89 16.59 7.70
N ALA A 190 13.02 17.15 8.16
CA ALA A 190 14.14 16.37 8.69
C ALA A 190 13.81 15.69 10.04
N ALA A 191 13.05 16.36 10.91
CA ALA A 191 12.61 15.80 12.18
C ALA A 191 11.56 14.69 12.01
N ALA A 192 10.76 14.76 10.95
CA ALA A 192 9.73 13.78 10.60
C ALA A 192 9.78 13.45 9.09
N PRO A 193 10.75 12.60 8.65
CA PRO A 193 10.94 12.28 7.23
C PRO A 193 9.67 11.76 6.54
N GLY A 194 8.81 11.04 7.26
CA GLY A 194 7.57 10.49 6.74
C GLY A 194 6.57 11.52 6.19
N ARG A 195 6.78 12.83 6.44
CA ARG A 195 6.03 13.93 5.82
C ARG A 195 6.32 14.08 4.31
N ILE A 196 7.47 13.59 3.85
CA ILE A 196 7.78 13.58 2.44
C ILE A 196 7.38 12.23 1.85
N LYS A 197 6.56 12.29 0.80
CA LYS A 197 5.92 11.13 0.17
C LYS A 197 6.41 11.00 -1.26
N LEU A 198 6.65 9.77 -1.68
CA LEU A 198 6.92 9.39 -3.06
C LEU A 198 5.65 8.76 -3.62
N PHE A 199 5.01 9.42 -4.57
CA PHE A 199 3.87 8.87 -5.28
C PHE A 199 4.33 8.27 -6.60
N ARG A 200 3.67 7.19 -7.02
CA ARG A 200 3.93 6.48 -8.28
C ARG A 200 2.67 6.31 -9.11
N ARG A 201 2.86 6.29 -10.43
CA ARG A 201 1.93 5.66 -11.40
C ARG A 201 2.71 4.91 -12.48
N GLU A 202 2.01 4.13 -13.30
CA GLU A 202 2.63 3.39 -14.40
C GLU A 202 3.23 4.33 -15.46
N GLY A 203 4.34 3.91 -16.10
CA GLY A 203 5.15 4.76 -16.98
C GLY A 203 4.42 5.34 -18.20
N HIS A 204 3.44 4.61 -18.74
CA HIS A 204 2.74 4.93 -20.00
C HIS A 204 1.24 5.15 -19.83
N ARG A 205 0.77 5.48 -18.62
CA ARG A 205 -0.66 5.65 -18.34
C ARG A 205 -0.94 6.97 -17.64
N ASP A 206 -2.09 7.51 -17.99
CA ASP A 206 -2.75 8.57 -17.24
C ASP A 206 -3.66 7.91 -16.21
N GLY A 207 -3.56 8.35 -14.97
CA GLY A 207 -4.29 7.72 -13.88
C GLY A 207 -3.90 8.26 -12.52
N THR A 208 -4.56 7.73 -11.50
CA THR A 208 -4.39 8.14 -10.11
C THR A 208 -2.98 7.81 -9.61
N TRP A 209 -2.33 8.82 -9.05
CA TRP A 209 -1.10 8.63 -8.27
C TRP A 209 -1.39 7.84 -7.00
N THR A 210 -0.60 6.80 -6.76
CA THR A 210 -0.67 5.99 -5.53
C THR A 210 0.58 6.20 -4.72
N LEU A 211 0.47 6.23 -3.39
CA LEU A 211 1.66 6.24 -2.54
C LEU A 211 2.53 5.03 -2.88
N ALA A 212 3.81 5.30 -3.16
CA ALA A 212 4.83 4.28 -3.36
C ALA A 212 5.64 4.07 -2.08
N ALA A 213 6.05 5.15 -1.41
CA ALA A 213 6.81 5.11 -0.17
C ALA A 213 6.69 6.43 0.60
N SER A 214 6.88 6.35 1.92
CA SER A 214 7.23 7.51 2.75
C SER A 214 8.74 7.61 2.87
N ALA A 215 9.30 8.81 3.02
CA ALA A 215 10.74 8.97 3.09
C ALA A 215 11.29 8.32 4.36
N ALA A 216 12.36 7.53 4.19
CA ALA A 216 13.11 6.92 5.28
C ALA A 216 14.06 7.92 5.94
N ALA A 217 14.56 8.89 5.17
CA ALA A 217 15.42 9.96 5.67
C ALA A 217 15.23 11.25 4.86
N VAL A 218 15.39 12.38 5.55
CA VAL A 218 15.42 13.73 4.97
C VAL A 218 16.64 14.44 5.54
N ASP A 219 17.52 14.94 4.68
CA ASP A 219 18.63 15.81 5.03
C ASP A 219 18.37 17.20 4.45
N GLU A 220 17.91 18.12 5.31
CA GLU A 220 17.63 19.51 4.94
C GLU A 220 18.88 20.24 4.45
N ALA A 221 20.05 19.98 5.04
CA ALA A 221 21.28 20.68 4.71
C ALA A 221 21.85 20.24 3.36
N ALA A 222 21.74 18.95 3.05
CA ALA A 222 22.10 18.41 1.74
C ALA A 222 21.00 18.62 0.68
N GLY A 223 19.76 18.91 1.08
CA GLY A 223 18.64 19.02 0.17
C GLY A 223 18.19 17.65 -0.37
N THR A 224 18.33 16.57 0.40
CA THR A 224 18.10 15.20 -0.10
C THR A 224 17.02 14.46 0.68
N VAL A 225 16.26 13.62 -0.03
CA VAL A 225 15.22 12.74 0.51
C VAL A 225 15.44 11.32 0.03
N THR A 226 15.54 10.36 0.95
CA THR A 226 15.77 8.94 0.64
C THR A 226 14.52 8.10 0.90
N PHE A 227 14.15 7.27 -0.07
CA PHE A 227 13.08 6.29 0.01
C PHE A 227 13.68 4.89 -0.12
N SER A 228 13.45 4.03 0.87
CA SER A 228 14.05 2.70 0.87
C SER A 228 13.19 1.66 0.17
N GLY A 229 13.84 0.68 -0.46
CA GLY A 229 13.20 -0.54 -0.95
C GLY A 229 12.27 -0.37 -2.17
N VAL A 230 12.39 0.73 -2.92
CA VAL A 230 11.56 0.96 -4.12
C VAL A 230 11.83 -0.12 -5.16
N SER A 231 10.79 -0.82 -5.57
CA SER A 231 10.90 -2.04 -6.40
C SER A 231 10.20 -1.97 -7.75
N LYS A 232 9.67 -0.81 -8.15
CA LYS A 232 8.93 -0.66 -9.41
C LYS A 232 9.47 0.46 -10.30
N SER A 233 9.47 0.25 -11.61
CA SER A 233 9.66 1.33 -12.60
C SER A 233 8.37 2.12 -12.77
N GLY A 234 8.41 3.34 -13.28
CA GLY A 234 7.20 4.14 -13.52
C GLY A 234 7.45 5.63 -13.41
N GLN A 235 6.36 6.40 -13.38
CA GLN A 235 6.42 7.82 -13.07
C GLN A 235 6.41 8.01 -11.56
N TYR A 236 7.20 8.95 -11.07
CA TYR A 236 7.41 9.26 -9.67
C TYR A 236 7.28 10.76 -9.42
N VAL A 237 6.57 11.16 -8.38
CA VAL A 237 6.50 12.56 -7.96
C VAL A 237 6.76 12.66 -6.46
N LEU A 238 7.58 13.63 -6.09
CA LEU A 238 7.89 13.97 -4.71
C LEU A 238 6.87 14.99 -4.22
N ALA A 239 6.23 14.72 -3.08
CA ALA A 239 5.28 15.64 -2.50
C ALA A 239 5.41 15.70 -0.98
N ARG A 240 5.14 16.88 -0.40
CA ARG A 240 4.96 17.04 1.04
C ARG A 240 3.50 16.75 1.35
N GLY A 241 3.27 15.79 2.23
CA GLY A 241 1.98 15.53 2.88
C GLY A 241 2.12 15.61 4.40
N GLU A 242 1.02 15.52 5.13
CA GLU A 242 1.08 15.40 6.58
C GLU A 242 1.51 14.00 7.02
N GLU A 243 2.16 13.90 8.18
CA GLU A 243 2.64 12.64 8.73
C GLU A 243 1.45 11.76 9.15
N ALA A 244 0.98 10.91 8.24
CA ALA A 244 0.33 9.67 8.65
C ALA A 244 1.48 8.70 9.02
N PRO A 245 1.54 8.19 10.27
CA PRO A 245 2.53 7.19 10.63
C PRO A 245 2.34 5.96 9.73
N ALA A 246 3.46 5.46 9.20
CA ALA A 246 3.50 4.30 8.31
C ALA A 246 3.25 2.97 9.05
N VAL A 247 2.95 3.00 10.35
CA VAL A 247 2.63 1.86 11.21
C VAL A 247 1.75 2.34 12.35
N ALA A 248 0.95 1.44 12.93
CA ALA A 248 0.27 1.69 14.20
C ALA A 248 1.34 2.03 15.27
N GLY A 249 1.31 3.25 15.81
CA GLY A 249 2.34 3.74 16.72
C GLY A 249 2.18 3.15 18.13
N THR A 250 1.75 3.95 19.09
CA THR A 250 1.46 3.48 20.46
C THR A 250 -0.01 3.63 20.80
N ALA A 251 -0.41 2.98 21.89
CA ALA A 251 -1.73 3.08 22.50
C ALA A 251 -1.55 3.24 24.01
N LEU A 252 -2.59 3.73 24.69
CA LEU A 252 -2.60 3.81 26.15
C LEU A 252 -3.14 2.52 26.76
N ASP A 253 -2.42 1.96 27.72
CA ASP A 253 -2.78 0.79 28.50
C ASP A 253 -3.31 1.22 29.87
N PHE A 254 -4.52 0.74 30.20
CA PHE A 254 -5.21 1.02 31.45
C PHE A 254 -5.35 -0.27 32.26
N ASP A 255 -4.93 -0.22 33.52
CA ASP A 255 -4.80 -1.40 34.38
C ASP A 255 -6.09 -1.82 35.15
N GLY A 256 -7.16 -1.05 35.02
CA GLY A 256 -8.42 -1.27 35.73
C GLY A 256 -8.42 -0.87 37.21
N THR A 257 -7.40 -0.17 37.70
CA THR A 257 -7.25 0.21 39.11
C THR A 257 -7.34 1.72 39.35
N ASP A 258 -6.53 2.52 38.67
CA ASP A 258 -6.50 3.99 38.87
C ASP A 258 -6.11 4.82 37.63
N ASP A 259 -5.87 4.17 36.48
CA ASP A 259 -5.46 4.81 35.23
C ASP A 259 -6.58 5.63 34.57
N VAL A 260 -6.27 6.88 34.24
CA VAL A 260 -7.17 7.79 33.51
C VAL A 260 -6.41 8.84 32.70
N VAL A 261 -7.05 9.38 31.66
CA VAL A 261 -6.64 10.62 30.99
C VAL A 261 -7.68 11.70 31.26
N ARG A 262 -7.26 12.81 31.87
CA ARG A 262 -8.11 13.99 32.10
C ARG A 262 -7.96 14.99 30.97
N VAL A 263 -9.07 15.41 30.39
CA VAL A 263 -9.13 16.38 29.27
C VAL A 263 -9.86 17.63 29.74
N PRO A 264 -9.13 18.63 30.29
CA PRO A 264 -9.74 19.82 30.83
C PRO A 264 -10.29 20.74 29.72
N GLY A 265 -11.41 21.41 30.01
CA GLY A 265 -11.95 22.46 29.14
C GLY A 265 -12.57 21.98 27.81
N LEU A 266 -12.70 20.67 27.59
CA LEU A 266 -13.42 20.12 26.43
C LEU A 266 -14.93 20.29 26.58
N VAL A 267 -15.56 20.96 25.61
CA VAL A 267 -17.01 21.15 25.55
C VAL A 267 -17.54 20.51 24.27
N LEU A 268 -18.47 19.56 24.41
CA LEU A 268 -19.04 18.85 23.27
C LEU A 268 -20.36 19.49 22.79
N PRO A 269 -20.57 19.60 21.47
CA PRO A 269 -21.85 20.04 20.94
C PRO A 269 -22.94 18.98 21.18
N ASN A 270 -24.20 19.39 21.02
CA ASN A 270 -25.34 18.47 21.17
C ASN A 270 -25.50 17.46 20.03
N THR A 271 -24.79 17.67 18.92
CA THR A 271 -24.66 16.72 17.82
C THR A 271 -23.17 16.46 17.62
N PHE A 272 -22.75 15.22 17.80
CA PHE A 272 -21.34 14.83 17.71
C PHE A 272 -21.17 13.36 17.35
N THR A 273 -19.96 12.98 16.96
CA THR A 273 -19.56 11.57 16.85
C THR A 273 -18.30 11.34 17.66
N LEU A 274 -18.30 10.34 18.52
CA LEU A 274 -17.14 9.83 19.22
C LEU A 274 -16.66 8.55 18.53
N GLU A 275 -15.38 8.44 18.21
CA GLU A 275 -14.76 7.22 17.66
C GLU A 275 -13.52 6.85 18.48
N MET A 276 -13.25 5.55 18.62
CA MET A 276 -12.08 5.04 19.33
C MET A 276 -11.80 3.58 18.94
N TRP A 277 -10.52 3.21 18.92
CA TRP A 277 -10.11 1.82 18.99
C TRP A 277 -9.96 1.41 20.46
N ILE A 278 -10.50 0.25 20.81
CA ILE A 278 -10.44 -0.29 22.17
C ILE A 278 -10.03 -1.76 22.16
N ASN A 279 -9.31 -2.20 23.18
CA ASN A 279 -8.99 -3.62 23.42
C ASN A 279 -9.34 -4.04 24.87
N PRO A 280 -10.64 -4.22 25.19
CA PRO A 280 -11.06 -4.50 26.55
C PRO A 280 -10.66 -5.91 26.98
N GLN A 281 -10.14 -6.03 28.20
CA GLN A 281 -9.82 -7.30 28.82
C GLN A 281 -11.05 -8.00 29.40
N SER A 282 -10.86 -9.22 29.91
CA SER A 282 -11.95 -10.02 30.46
C SER A 282 -12.56 -9.46 31.75
N GLY A 283 -11.86 -8.56 32.45
CA GLY A 283 -12.28 -7.93 33.71
C GLY A 283 -13.15 -6.67 33.57
N THR A 284 -13.38 -6.19 32.35
CA THR A 284 -13.86 -4.82 32.08
C THR A 284 -15.38 -4.60 32.25
N ASP A 285 -16.09 -5.29 33.15
CA ASP A 285 -17.49 -4.93 33.48
C ASP A 285 -17.56 -3.87 34.58
N GLY A 286 -18.55 -2.99 34.50
CA GLY A 286 -18.67 -1.82 35.39
C GLY A 286 -17.61 -0.76 35.14
N ARG A 287 -17.12 -0.63 33.90
CA ARG A 287 -16.02 0.26 33.54
C ARG A 287 -16.41 1.25 32.45
N ALA A 288 -15.85 2.46 32.50
CA ALA A 288 -16.05 3.54 31.55
C ALA A 288 -14.85 3.68 30.60
N PHE A 289 -15.11 3.81 29.29
CA PHE A 289 -14.08 4.14 28.30
C PHE A 289 -13.90 5.65 28.20
N ILE A 290 -15.02 6.36 28.28
CA ILE A 290 -15.07 7.81 28.37
C ILE A 290 -16.30 8.22 29.17
N ALA A 291 -16.14 9.21 30.05
CA ALA A 291 -17.21 9.75 30.84
C ALA A 291 -17.01 11.22 31.15
N ARG A 292 -18.10 11.87 31.56
CA ARG A 292 -18.07 13.15 32.25
C ARG A 292 -19.23 13.25 33.23
N ASP A 293 -18.96 13.77 34.42
CA ASP A 293 -19.96 14.07 35.46
C ASP A 293 -20.43 15.54 35.40
N LEU A 294 -21.68 15.79 35.77
CA LEU A 294 -22.33 17.09 35.64
C LEU A 294 -22.02 18.04 36.80
N ASP A 295 -22.23 17.62 38.05
CA ASP A 295 -22.28 18.55 39.19
C ASP A 295 -21.93 17.91 40.55
N GLY A 296 -21.30 16.73 40.57
CA GLY A 296 -20.90 16.07 41.82
C GLY A 296 -22.08 15.50 42.61
N SER A 297 -23.31 15.51 42.05
CA SER A 297 -24.46 14.81 42.61
C SER A 297 -24.46 13.30 42.31
N GLY A 298 -23.45 12.82 41.57
CA GLY A 298 -23.31 11.43 41.15
C GLY A 298 -24.15 11.08 39.92
N THR A 299 -24.43 12.06 39.06
CA THR A 299 -25.17 11.85 37.80
C THR A 299 -24.32 12.25 36.60
N ASP A 300 -23.87 11.24 35.84
CA ASP A 300 -23.06 11.46 34.64
C ASP A 300 -23.80 12.34 33.62
N LEU A 301 -23.10 13.30 33.03
CA LEU A 301 -23.53 13.99 31.83
C LEU A 301 -23.58 13.02 30.65
N PHE A 302 -22.53 12.21 30.51
CA PHE A 302 -22.37 11.22 29.45
C PHE A 302 -21.42 10.12 29.89
N ASN A 303 -21.70 8.87 29.48
CA ASN A 303 -20.81 7.74 29.72
C ASN A 303 -20.93 6.69 28.60
N VAL A 304 -19.80 6.18 28.12
CA VAL A 304 -19.73 4.97 27.29
C VAL A 304 -18.88 3.93 28.01
N GLY A 305 -19.39 2.71 28.12
CA GLY A 305 -18.68 1.64 28.80
C GLY A 305 -19.46 0.35 28.90
N PHE A 306 -18.91 -0.64 29.61
CA PHE A 306 -19.57 -1.92 29.84
C PHE A 306 -20.17 -1.97 31.24
N TYR A 307 -21.46 -2.29 31.33
CA TYR A 307 -22.16 -2.40 32.60
C TYR A 307 -23.19 -3.54 32.53
N GLY A 308 -23.15 -4.45 33.51
CA GLY A 308 -24.04 -5.59 33.56
C GLY A 308 -23.91 -6.48 32.32
N GLY A 309 -22.69 -6.64 31.80
CA GLY A 309 -22.39 -7.46 30.62
C GLY A 309 -22.83 -6.87 29.27
N THR A 310 -23.21 -5.60 29.21
CA THR A 310 -23.70 -4.92 28.01
C THR A 310 -22.89 -3.66 27.72
N LEU A 311 -22.59 -3.37 26.45
CA LEU A 311 -22.13 -2.04 26.04
C LEU A 311 -23.26 -1.05 26.23
N ARG A 312 -23.04 0.06 26.93
CA ARG A 312 -24.05 1.10 27.08
C ARG A 312 -23.54 2.45 26.59
N VAL A 313 -24.48 3.26 26.11
CA VAL A 313 -24.33 4.71 26.02
C VAL A 313 -25.31 5.33 27.00
N PHE A 314 -24.80 6.08 27.97
CA PHE A 314 -25.57 6.82 28.94
C PHE A 314 -25.52 8.32 28.58
N LEU A 315 -26.68 8.96 28.58
CA LEU A 315 -26.83 10.39 28.31
C LEU A 315 -27.80 10.95 29.36
N ARG A 316 -27.27 11.76 30.28
CA ARG A 316 -27.98 12.36 31.44
C ARG A 316 -28.62 11.36 32.40
N ASN A 317 -29.79 10.83 32.05
CA ASN A 317 -30.54 9.86 32.85
C ASN A 317 -31.17 8.77 31.97
N GLN A 318 -30.78 8.73 30.69
CA GLN A 318 -31.26 7.78 29.71
C GLN A 318 -30.11 6.84 29.34
N THR A 319 -30.44 5.58 29.09
CA THR A 319 -29.47 4.56 28.66
C THR A 319 -29.90 3.93 27.36
N LEU A 320 -28.99 3.84 26.40
CA LEU A 320 -29.10 2.97 25.24
C LEU A 320 -28.21 1.74 25.44
N PRO A 321 -28.78 0.53 25.66
CA PRO A 321 -28.01 -0.70 25.58
C PRO A 321 -27.63 -1.00 24.12
N ALA A 322 -26.39 -1.35 23.88
CA ALA A 322 -25.77 -1.53 22.57
C ALA A 322 -25.17 -2.94 22.40
N GLY A 323 -25.86 -3.96 22.91
CA GLY A 323 -25.46 -5.36 22.74
C GLY A 323 -24.41 -5.84 23.74
N PRO A 324 -24.00 -7.12 23.66
CA PRO A 324 -23.17 -7.75 24.68
C PRO A 324 -21.75 -7.15 24.74
N ARG A 325 -21.14 -7.30 25.91
CA ARG A 325 -19.71 -7.08 26.13
C ARG A 325 -18.90 -7.97 25.20
N VAL A 326 -17.88 -7.39 24.57
CA VAL A 326 -16.92 -8.10 23.71
C VAL A 326 -15.52 -7.67 24.11
N THR A 327 -14.66 -8.65 24.38
CA THR A 327 -13.22 -8.45 24.65
C THR A 327 -12.43 -8.46 23.35
N GLY A 328 -11.21 -7.94 23.37
CA GLY A 328 -10.35 -7.90 22.20
C GLY A 328 -10.49 -6.60 21.39
N GLN A 329 -9.52 -6.39 20.49
CA GLN A 329 -9.40 -5.22 19.65
C GLN A 329 -10.65 -5.01 18.76
N GLN A 330 -11.22 -3.81 18.84
CA GLN A 330 -12.40 -3.39 18.08
C GLN A 330 -12.46 -1.87 17.95
N HIS A 331 -13.06 -1.39 16.86
CA HIS A 331 -13.39 0.01 16.70
C HIS A 331 -14.82 0.26 17.20
N LEU A 332 -15.01 1.28 18.04
CA LEU A 332 -16.33 1.76 18.44
C LEU A 332 -16.57 3.17 17.91
N ALA A 333 -17.78 3.42 17.42
CA ALA A 333 -18.25 4.77 17.14
C ALA A 333 -19.65 5.00 17.74
N VAL A 334 -19.83 6.13 18.41
CA VAL A 334 -21.10 6.59 18.98
C VAL A 334 -21.49 7.90 18.33
N VAL A 335 -22.56 7.87 17.55
CA VAL A 335 -23.13 9.03 16.86
C VAL A 335 -24.31 9.54 17.68
N VAL A 336 -24.26 10.78 18.14
CA VAL A 336 -25.34 11.47 18.85
C VAL A 336 -25.84 12.61 17.97
N GLU A 337 -27.11 12.55 17.57
CA GLU A 337 -27.74 13.56 16.73
C GLU A 337 -28.92 14.21 17.47
N ARG A 338 -28.82 15.51 17.75
CA ARG A 338 -29.91 16.25 18.41
C ARG A 338 -31.16 16.27 17.52
N THR A 339 -32.28 15.83 18.08
CA THR A 339 -33.62 15.85 17.47
C THR A 339 -34.60 16.58 18.40
N GLY A 340 -34.59 17.91 18.36
CA GLY A 340 -35.39 18.75 19.24
C GLY A 340 -34.90 18.72 20.70
N ALA A 341 -35.69 18.14 21.60
CA ALA A 341 -35.36 17.91 23.02
C ALA A 341 -34.86 16.47 23.30
N SER A 342 -34.69 15.67 22.26
CA SER A 342 -34.19 14.29 22.31
C SER A 342 -32.90 14.16 21.51
N SER A 343 -32.23 13.03 21.63
CA SER A 343 -31.05 12.67 20.83
C SER A 343 -31.24 11.31 20.18
N LEU A 344 -31.01 11.22 18.87
CA LEU A 344 -30.91 9.95 18.17
C LEU A 344 -29.48 9.44 18.32
N VAL A 345 -29.32 8.32 19.03
CA VAL A 345 -28.03 7.70 19.31
C VAL A 345 -27.87 6.46 18.44
N THR A 346 -26.77 6.36 17.70
CA THR A 346 -26.41 5.19 16.90
C THR A 346 -25.03 4.70 17.31
N VAL A 347 -24.90 3.40 17.56
CA VAL A 347 -23.64 2.78 17.98
C VAL A 347 -23.18 1.81 16.90
N TYR A 348 -21.92 1.96 16.51
CA TYR A 348 -21.23 1.10 15.57
C TYR A 348 -20.09 0.36 16.26
N ARG A 349 -19.91 -0.91 15.91
CA ARG A 349 -18.74 -1.73 16.26
C ARG A 349 -18.13 -2.25 14.96
N ASN A 350 -16.84 -2.00 14.73
CA ASN A 350 -16.14 -2.34 13.49
C ASN A 350 -16.90 -1.88 12.24
N GLY A 351 -17.48 -0.67 12.29
CA GLY A 351 -18.28 -0.09 11.19
C GLY A 351 -19.68 -0.70 10.99
N ALA A 352 -20.07 -1.73 11.74
CA ALA A 352 -21.41 -2.33 11.71
C ALA A 352 -22.31 -1.70 12.77
N GLN A 353 -23.54 -1.31 12.41
CA GLN A 353 -24.49 -0.74 13.37
C GLN A 353 -24.97 -1.85 14.33
N ILE A 354 -24.71 -1.68 15.61
CA ILE A 354 -25.11 -2.63 16.68
C ILE A 354 -26.28 -2.12 17.51
N ALA A 355 -26.54 -0.81 17.52
CA ALA A 355 -27.73 -0.22 18.14
C ALA A 355 -28.10 1.12 17.52
N ARG A 356 -29.39 1.45 17.59
CA ARG A 356 -29.95 2.77 17.24
C ARG A 356 -31.20 3.02 18.07
N GLY A 357 -31.27 4.17 18.73
CA GLY A 357 -32.42 4.51 19.58
C GLY A 357 -32.51 6.00 19.88
N THR A 358 -33.71 6.48 20.18
CA THR A 358 -33.94 7.87 20.57
C THR A 358 -33.99 7.95 22.08
N LEU A 359 -33.09 8.74 22.67
CA LEU A 359 -33.07 9.06 24.10
C LEU A 359 -33.78 10.40 24.31
N ALA A 360 -34.70 10.46 25.27
CA ALA A 360 -35.42 11.68 25.65
C ALA A 360 -34.53 12.63 26.48
N ALA A 361 -33.31 12.87 26.01
CA ALA A 361 -32.30 13.71 26.61
C ALA A 361 -31.40 14.30 25.51
N VAL A 362 -30.79 15.44 25.82
CA VAL A 362 -29.72 16.07 25.04
C VAL A 362 -28.51 16.23 25.96
N LEU A 363 -27.32 16.37 25.37
CA LEU A 363 -26.10 16.51 26.16
C LEU A 363 -26.16 17.82 26.97
N ASP A 364 -26.36 18.94 26.29
CA ASP A 364 -26.34 20.31 26.85
C ASP A 364 -25.10 20.51 27.74
N ASP A 365 -23.93 20.20 27.20
CA ASP A 365 -22.64 20.48 27.82
C ASP A 365 -22.37 21.99 27.74
N ASP A 366 -22.31 22.63 28.90
CA ASP A 366 -22.04 24.06 29.05
C ASP A 366 -20.60 24.35 29.54
N GLY A 367 -19.76 23.31 29.61
CA GLY A 367 -18.39 23.40 30.13
C GLY A 367 -18.29 23.49 31.65
N SER A 368 -19.41 23.43 32.38
CA SER A 368 -19.39 23.31 33.85
C SER A 368 -19.32 21.83 34.27
N GLY A 369 -18.84 21.58 35.50
CA GLY A 369 -18.71 20.22 36.03
C GLY A 369 -17.28 19.68 36.00
N ALA A 370 -17.16 18.36 35.93
CA ALA A 370 -15.87 17.66 35.92
C ALA A 370 -15.24 17.70 34.52
N ASP A 371 -13.94 17.40 34.44
CA ASP A 371 -13.27 17.21 33.16
C ASP A 371 -13.83 15.99 32.42
N TRP A 372 -13.66 15.96 31.10
CA TRP A 372 -13.84 14.71 30.36
C TRP A 372 -12.73 13.74 30.75
N VAL A 373 -13.09 12.49 31.00
CA VAL A 373 -12.15 11.46 31.43
C VAL A 373 -12.18 10.29 30.45
N LEU A 374 -11.00 9.90 29.95
CA LEU A 374 -10.81 8.65 29.22
C LEU A 374 -10.29 7.59 30.19
N GLY A 375 -10.76 6.35 30.01
CA GLY A 375 -10.35 5.21 30.83
C GLY A 375 -10.97 5.15 32.23
N GLY A 376 -11.96 5.99 32.55
CA GLY A 376 -12.63 5.96 33.83
C GLY A 376 -13.81 6.93 33.92
N ASN A 377 -14.33 7.09 35.13
CA ASN A 377 -15.37 8.07 35.45
C ASN A 377 -14.95 8.87 36.69
N GLU A 378 -15.01 10.20 36.62
CA GLU A 378 -14.65 11.09 37.73
C GLU A 378 -15.82 12.01 38.06
N THR A 379 -16.14 12.07 39.36
CA THR A 379 -17.15 13.00 39.88
C THR A 379 -16.51 14.34 40.26
N VAL A 380 -17.28 15.43 40.22
CA VAL A 380 -16.78 16.77 40.57
C VAL A 380 -16.20 16.78 41.99
N GLY A 381 -14.88 16.99 42.10
CA GLY A 381 -14.16 17.00 43.40
C GLY A 381 -13.99 15.63 44.06
N GLY A 382 -14.29 14.54 43.33
CA GLY A 382 -14.14 13.16 43.79
C GLY A 382 -12.82 12.51 43.37
N THR A 383 -12.66 11.24 43.73
CA THR A 383 -11.62 10.35 43.16
C THR A 383 -12.24 9.60 41.98
N PRO A 384 -11.53 9.41 40.86
CA PRO A 384 -12.02 8.59 39.76
C PRO A 384 -12.41 7.17 40.21
N GLY A 385 -13.31 6.55 39.45
CA GLY A 385 -13.80 5.19 39.59
C GLY A 385 -14.08 4.57 38.22
N ASP A 386 -14.66 3.37 38.20
CA ASP A 386 -15.05 2.66 36.96
C ASP A 386 -13.90 2.51 35.94
N PHE A 387 -12.68 2.31 36.44
CA PHE A 387 -11.45 2.29 35.63
C PHE A 387 -11.45 1.23 34.55
N PHE A 388 -11.15 1.62 33.33
CA PHE A 388 -11.01 0.72 32.19
C PHE A 388 -9.84 -0.25 32.37
N ASP A 389 -10.02 -1.48 31.91
CA ASP A 389 -9.00 -2.53 31.88
C ASP A 389 -8.84 -2.94 30.41
N GLY A 390 -7.74 -2.51 29.79
CA GLY A 390 -7.48 -2.67 28.36
C GLY A 390 -6.82 -1.45 27.73
N THR A 391 -6.68 -1.47 26.39
CA THR A 391 -6.03 -0.37 25.66
C THR A 391 -7.03 0.55 24.95
N LEU A 392 -6.71 1.84 24.88
CA LEU A 392 -7.39 2.84 24.05
C LEU A 392 -6.43 3.39 23.01
N ASP A 393 -6.94 3.62 21.81
CA ASP A 393 -6.21 4.19 20.70
C ASP A 393 -7.11 5.06 19.81
N GLU A 394 -6.53 6.00 19.09
CA GLU A 394 -7.19 6.77 18.03
C GLU A 394 -8.52 7.43 18.45
N VAL A 395 -8.54 8.09 19.61
CA VAL A 395 -9.75 8.71 20.16
C VAL A 395 -10.06 9.99 19.40
N ARG A 396 -11.22 10.04 18.75
CA ARG A 396 -11.65 11.15 17.89
C ARG A 396 -13.02 11.64 18.29
N ILE A 397 -13.20 12.96 18.25
CA ILE A 397 -14.49 13.60 18.46
C ILE A 397 -14.79 14.52 17.30
N TRP A 398 -15.93 14.32 16.65
CA TRP A 398 -16.42 15.14 15.55
C TRP A 398 -17.60 15.99 15.99
N THR A 399 -17.72 17.21 15.49
CA THR A 399 -18.88 18.11 15.70
C THR A 399 -20.08 17.78 14.82
N THR A 400 -20.07 16.64 14.12
CA THR A 400 -21.11 16.22 13.17
C THR A 400 -21.61 14.81 13.47
N ALA A 401 -22.84 14.51 13.07
CA ALA A 401 -23.37 13.15 13.09
C ALA A 401 -22.86 12.38 11.86
N ARG A 402 -21.82 11.56 12.04
CA ARG A 402 -21.15 10.84 10.96
C ARG A 402 -22.00 9.65 10.50
N THR A 403 -22.01 9.42 9.20
CA THR A 403 -22.68 8.25 8.59
C THR A 403 -21.82 6.99 8.72
N ALA A 404 -22.44 5.81 8.56
CA ALA A 404 -21.70 4.54 8.54
C ALA A 404 -20.61 4.50 7.47
N ALA A 405 -20.84 5.12 6.30
CA ALA A 405 -19.84 5.20 5.24
C ALA A 405 -18.64 6.05 5.68
N GLN A 406 -18.90 7.23 6.27
CA GLN A 406 -17.86 8.10 6.79
C GLN A 406 -17.02 7.43 7.89
N ILE A 407 -17.66 6.76 8.85
CA ILE A 407 -16.98 6.01 9.92
C ILE A 407 -16.07 4.93 9.33
N ARG A 408 -16.59 4.12 8.40
CA ARG A 408 -15.80 3.07 7.74
C ARG A 408 -14.61 3.67 7.01
N THR A 409 -14.81 4.77 6.27
CA THR A 409 -13.73 5.45 5.54
C THR A 409 -12.59 5.93 6.43
N SER A 410 -12.88 6.37 7.66
CA SER A 410 -11.89 6.95 8.56
C SER A 410 -11.28 5.98 9.56
N MET A 411 -11.93 4.87 9.90
CA MET A 411 -11.52 4.06 11.06
C MET A 411 -10.14 3.40 10.94
N HIS A 412 -9.57 3.31 9.74
CA HIS A 412 -8.21 2.78 9.49
C HIS A 412 -7.19 3.86 9.11
N GLN A 413 -7.60 5.12 9.04
CA GLN A 413 -6.78 6.24 8.58
C GLN A 413 -6.30 7.07 9.75
N VAL A 414 -5.07 7.55 9.70
CA VAL A 414 -4.60 8.64 10.56
C VAL A 414 -4.90 9.98 9.91
N PHE A 415 -5.22 10.99 10.74
CA PHE A 415 -5.43 12.35 10.28
C PHE A 415 -4.27 13.25 10.67
N GLY A 416 -3.73 13.97 9.69
CA GLY A 416 -2.92 15.16 9.96
C GLY A 416 -3.78 16.42 9.89
N GLY A 417 -3.49 17.38 10.76
CA GLY A 417 -3.91 18.77 10.58
C GLY A 417 -5.39 19.03 10.84
N THR A 418 -5.88 20.16 10.33
CA THR A 418 -7.28 20.56 10.53
C THR A 418 -8.19 19.80 9.56
N VAL A 419 -8.97 18.86 10.10
CA VAL A 419 -10.02 18.17 9.36
C VAL A 419 -11.38 18.79 9.68
N ASP A 420 -12.15 19.16 8.65
CA ASP A 420 -13.46 19.79 8.82
C ASP A 420 -14.39 18.96 9.72
N GLY A 421 -14.86 19.59 10.79
CA GLY A 421 -15.77 19.00 11.76
C GLY A 421 -15.11 18.01 12.73
N LEU A 422 -13.78 17.85 12.72
CA LEU A 422 -13.05 17.18 13.80
C LEU A 422 -12.78 18.21 14.91
N LEU A 423 -13.18 17.89 16.14
CA LEU A 423 -13.05 18.77 17.32
C LEU A 423 -11.80 18.47 18.12
N ALA A 424 -11.49 17.18 18.30
CA ALA A 424 -10.34 16.71 19.05
C ALA A 424 -9.90 15.33 18.53
N TYR A 425 -8.60 15.07 18.56
CA TYR A 425 -8.01 13.82 18.13
C TYR A 425 -6.74 13.49 18.91
N TRP A 426 -6.81 12.42 19.71
CA TRP A 426 -5.68 11.85 20.43
C TRP A 426 -5.29 10.51 19.79
N PRO A 427 -4.20 10.48 19.01
CA PRO A 427 -3.71 9.24 18.39
C PRO A 427 -2.85 8.40 19.34
N PHE A 428 -2.48 8.94 20.51
CA PHE A 428 -1.64 8.27 21.52
C PHE A 428 -0.31 7.72 21.00
N ASN A 429 0.36 8.47 20.11
CA ASN A 429 1.63 8.09 19.50
C ASN A 429 2.87 8.69 20.18
N GLU A 430 2.73 9.33 21.35
CA GLU A 430 3.82 9.96 22.09
C GLU A 430 4.79 8.94 22.71
N GLY A 431 4.28 7.75 23.06
CA GLY A 431 5.04 6.61 23.54
C GLY A 431 5.71 6.77 24.92
N THR A 432 5.75 7.98 25.48
CA THR A 432 6.33 8.28 26.80
C THR A 432 5.72 9.55 27.41
N GLY A 433 5.95 9.76 28.70
CA GLY A 433 5.50 10.95 29.41
C GLY A 433 4.06 10.82 29.93
N THR A 434 3.49 11.94 30.34
CA THR A 434 2.17 12.01 31.00
C THR A 434 1.17 12.89 30.27
N THR A 435 1.42 13.19 28.99
CA THR A 435 0.59 14.07 28.18
C THR A 435 0.14 13.33 26.94
N ALA A 436 -1.16 13.33 26.68
CA ALA A 436 -1.76 12.90 25.42
C ALA A 436 -2.07 14.15 24.60
N VAL A 437 -1.38 14.34 23.49
CA VAL A 437 -1.49 15.55 22.66
C VAL A 437 -2.73 15.46 21.77
N ASP A 438 -3.51 16.53 21.75
CA ASP A 438 -4.58 16.71 20.77
C ASP A 438 -4.01 17.32 19.48
N LEU A 439 -4.11 16.60 18.37
CA LEU A 439 -3.59 17.07 17.08
C LEU A 439 -4.45 18.14 16.40
N VAL A 440 -5.60 18.52 16.97
CA VAL A 440 -6.55 19.44 16.32
C VAL A 440 -6.56 20.83 16.95
N ALA A 441 -6.93 20.93 18.24
CA ALA A 441 -7.26 22.20 18.88
C ALA A 441 -6.50 22.45 20.20
N GLY A 442 -5.52 21.59 20.53
CA GLY A 442 -4.70 21.71 21.74
C GLY A 442 -5.43 21.34 23.03
N GLN A 443 -6.47 20.50 22.93
CA GLN A 443 -7.18 19.93 24.08
C GLN A 443 -6.37 18.77 24.69
N ASP A 444 -5.15 19.04 25.11
CA ASP A 444 -4.22 18.01 25.59
C ASP A 444 -4.76 17.32 26.85
N GLY A 445 -4.69 15.99 26.85
CA GLY A 445 -5.00 15.16 28.00
C GLY A 445 -3.81 15.00 28.94
N THR A 446 -4.08 14.86 30.24
CA THR A 446 -3.08 14.52 31.25
C THR A 446 -3.32 13.11 31.80
N LEU A 447 -2.33 12.24 31.66
CA LEU A 447 -2.34 10.88 32.18
C LEU A 447 -2.14 10.87 33.71
N ALA A 448 -2.82 9.97 34.42
CA ALA A 448 -2.70 9.74 35.86
C ALA A 448 -2.84 8.25 36.20
N GLY A 449 -2.51 7.85 37.44
CA GLY A 449 -2.56 6.43 37.88
C GLY A 449 -1.32 5.62 37.54
N GLY A 450 -0.58 6.01 36.50
CA GLY A 450 0.57 5.26 36.01
C GLY A 450 0.37 4.69 34.61
N THR A 451 -0.66 5.18 33.90
CA THR A 451 -1.07 4.77 32.55
C THR A 451 0.13 4.50 31.65
N GLY A 452 0.16 3.29 31.09
CA GLY A 452 1.27 2.80 30.28
C GLY A 452 1.13 3.15 28.82
N TRP A 453 2.26 3.23 28.12
CA TRP A 453 2.33 3.26 26.66
C TRP A 453 2.70 1.87 26.15
N VAL A 454 1.93 1.34 25.21
CA VAL A 454 2.16 0.03 24.57
C VAL A 454 2.11 0.15 23.06
N PRO A 455 2.75 -0.74 22.28
CA PRO A 455 2.59 -0.76 20.83
C PRO A 455 1.12 -0.92 20.44
N SER A 456 0.67 -0.14 19.46
CA SER A 456 -0.72 -0.22 19.01
C SER A 456 -1.00 -1.54 18.27
N GLY A 457 -2.14 -2.16 18.59
CA GLY A 457 -2.70 -3.30 17.87
C GLY A 457 -3.75 -2.92 16.82
N ALA A 458 -4.11 -1.63 16.73
CA ALA A 458 -5.15 -1.17 15.83
C ALA A 458 -4.68 -1.27 14.37
N PRO A 459 -5.54 -1.69 13.43
CA PRO A 459 -5.20 -1.75 12.02
C PRO A 459 -5.23 -0.35 11.38
N ILE A 460 -4.32 0.51 11.82
CA ILE A 460 -4.20 1.92 11.47
C ILE A 460 -2.93 2.16 10.67
N GLY A 461 -3.03 3.05 9.69
CA GLY A 461 -1.88 3.60 8.99
C GLY A 461 -2.34 4.55 7.89
N GLU A 462 -1.44 4.79 6.93
CA GLU A 462 -1.84 5.44 5.69
C GLU A 462 -2.69 4.45 4.88
N ALA A 463 -4.00 4.71 4.79
CA ALA A 463 -4.92 3.74 4.21
C ALA A 463 -5.66 4.29 2.98
N VAL A 464 -5.57 3.55 1.87
CA VAL A 464 -6.40 3.76 0.68
C VAL A 464 -7.67 2.94 0.81
N VAL A 465 -8.80 3.58 0.55
CA VAL A 465 -10.12 3.03 0.83
C VAL A 465 -10.97 2.96 -0.42
N ALA A 466 -11.64 1.82 -0.62
CA ALA A 466 -12.69 1.68 -1.63
C ALA A 466 -13.90 0.92 -1.08
N THR A 467 -15.09 1.37 -1.48
CA THR A 467 -16.36 0.68 -1.20
C THR A 467 -17.00 0.24 -2.50
N ARG A 468 -17.47 -1.01 -2.55
CA ARG A 468 -18.21 -1.58 -3.67
C ARG A 468 -19.36 -2.45 -3.17
N THR A 469 -20.34 -2.67 -4.02
CA THR A 469 -21.36 -3.71 -3.80
C THR A 469 -20.89 -4.99 -4.48
N GLU A 470 -21.11 -6.13 -3.85
CA GLU A 470 -20.90 -7.43 -4.50
C GLU A 470 -21.71 -7.51 -5.79
N ALA A 471 -21.06 -7.96 -6.86
CA ALA A 471 -21.67 -8.11 -8.17
C ALA A 471 -21.04 -9.30 -8.90
N GLY A 472 -21.74 -9.82 -9.91
CA GLY A 472 -21.18 -10.84 -10.78
C GLY A 472 -20.08 -10.27 -11.67
N GLY A 473 -19.03 -11.07 -11.91
CA GLY A 473 -17.84 -10.65 -12.63
C GLY A 473 -16.82 -9.97 -11.71
N LEU A 474 -15.77 -9.42 -12.33
CA LEU A 474 -14.67 -8.79 -11.60
C LEU A 474 -15.08 -7.44 -11.02
N VAL A 475 -15.00 -7.32 -9.69
CA VAL A 475 -15.22 -6.08 -8.95
C VAL A 475 -13.87 -5.48 -8.56
N ASP A 476 -13.57 -4.28 -9.08
CA ASP A 476 -12.33 -3.55 -8.80
C ASP A 476 -12.50 -2.56 -7.64
N PHE A 477 -11.70 -2.74 -6.59
CA PHE A 477 -11.57 -1.79 -5.47
C PHE A 477 -10.45 -0.79 -5.81
N SER A 478 -10.71 0.04 -6.81
CA SER A 478 -9.73 0.96 -7.41
C SER A 478 -8.93 1.74 -6.37
N GLY A 479 -7.61 1.81 -6.55
CA GLY A 479 -6.66 2.45 -5.62
C GLY A 479 -6.15 1.53 -4.51
N THR A 480 -6.93 0.53 -4.07
CA THR A 480 -6.50 -0.40 -3.00
C THR A 480 -5.61 -1.54 -3.51
N GLY A 481 -5.50 -1.71 -4.82
CA GLY A 481 -4.82 -2.87 -5.41
C GLY A 481 -5.53 -4.20 -5.16
N LEU A 482 -6.82 -4.20 -4.79
CA LEU A 482 -7.61 -5.42 -4.62
C LEU A 482 -8.73 -5.53 -5.66
N GLN A 483 -8.89 -6.71 -6.22
CA GLN A 483 -10.02 -7.10 -7.07
C GLN A 483 -10.65 -8.38 -6.53
N ALA A 484 -11.96 -8.49 -6.65
CA ALA A 484 -12.70 -9.67 -6.23
C ALA A 484 -13.58 -10.19 -7.37
N ASP A 485 -13.44 -11.47 -7.70
CA ASP A 485 -14.38 -12.20 -8.57
C ASP A 485 -15.23 -13.13 -7.70
N TYR A 486 -16.49 -12.77 -7.51
CA TYR A 486 -17.38 -13.45 -6.56
C TYR A 486 -17.97 -14.73 -7.17
N THR A 487 -17.72 -15.85 -6.50
CA THR A 487 -18.32 -17.15 -6.83
C THR A 487 -19.59 -17.44 -6.01
N ALA A 488 -19.75 -16.78 -4.86
CA ALA A 488 -20.98 -16.75 -4.07
C ALA A 488 -21.11 -15.39 -3.36
N GLN A 489 -22.25 -14.71 -3.54
CA GLN A 489 -22.50 -13.36 -3.01
C GLN A 489 -24.00 -13.06 -2.88
N ASP A 490 -24.35 -12.06 -2.07
CA ASP A 490 -25.75 -11.65 -1.78
C ASP A 490 -25.96 -10.13 -1.90
N GLY A 491 -25.14 -9.46 -2.71
CA GLY A 491 -25.23 -8.02 -2.97
C GLY A 491 -24.84 -7.18 -1.76
N ALA A 492 -24.01 -7.71 -0.86
CA ALA A 492 -23.59 -6.96 0.32
C ALA A 492 -22.66 -5.79 -0.05
N THR A 493 -22.58 -4.79 0.83
CA THR A 493 -21.56 -3.75 0.69
C THR A 493 -20.24 -4.28 1.23
N VAL A 494 -19.20 -4.27 0.41
CA VAL A 494 -17.83 -4.63 0.79
C VAL A 494 -16.99 -3.37 0.83
N TYR A 495 -16.23 -3.27 1.90
CA TYR A 495 -15.35 -2.15 2.17
C TYR A 495 -13.93 -2.70 2.28
N VAL A 496 -13.00 -2.09 1.56
CA VAL A 496 -11.59 -2.48 1.53
C VAL A 496 -10.74 -1.27 1.91
N SER A 497 -9.91 -1.45 2.93
CA SER A 497 -8.77 -0.57 3.22
C SER A 497 -7.49 -1.31 2.87
N ARG A 498 -6.66 -0.78 1.99
CA ARG A 498 -5.24 -1.15 1.94
C ARG A 498 -4.51 -0.23 2.91
N VAL A 499 -3.88 -0.80 3.93
CA VAL A 499 -3.03 -0.06 4.86
C VAL A 499 -1.59 -0.22 4.42
N ASP A 500 -0.95 0.90 4.13
CA ASP A 500 0.46 1.00 3.75
C ASP A 500 1.26 1.11 5.05
N GLY A 501 1.77 -0.04 5.51
CA GLY A 501 2.38 -0.16 6.83
C GLY A 501 2.35 -1.58 7.38
N ALA A 502 3.43 -2.02 8.01
CA ALA A 502 3.49 -3.37 8.55
C ALA A 502 2.41 -3.53 9.64
N PRO A 503 1.65 -4.64 9.65
CA PRO A 503 0.74 -4.89 10.76
C PRO A 503 1.53 -5.06 12.06
N ASN A 504 0.86 -4.83 13.19
CA ASN A 504 1.43 -4.94 14.54
C ASN A 504 2.17 -6.28 14.82
N THR A 505 1.79 -7.36 14.12
CA THR A 505 2.53 -8.62 14.11
C THR A 505 2.58 -9.19 12.70
N VAL A 506 3.65 -9.92 12.37
CA VAL A 506 3.83 -10.64 11.10
C VAL A 506 4.06 -12.13 11.42
N PRO A 507 3.54 -13.09 10.63
CA PRO A 507 3.81 -14.51 10.87
C PRO A 507 5.32 -14.81 10.83
N SER A 508 5.78 -15.73 11.67
CA SER A 508 7.20 -16.11 11.73
C SER A 508 7.64 -16.91 10.50
N GLY A 509 8.85 -16.63 9.99
CA GLY A 509 9.48 -17.41 8.91
C GLY A 509 8.92 -17.12 7.51
N VAL A 510 8.29 -15.97 7.34
CA VAL A 510 7.84 -15.38 6.07
C VAL A 510 8.12 -13.88 6.08
N THR A 511 8.16 -13.27 4.90
CA THR A 511 8.34 -11.82 4.73
C THR A 511 7.08 -11.22 4.12
N ALA A 512 6.52 -10.19 4.74
CA ALA A 512 5.37 -9.45 4.18
C ALA A 512 5.79 -8.66 2.94
N LEU A 513 4.96 -8.67 1.89
CA LEU A 513 5.28 -7.94 0.65
C LEU A 513 5.08 -6.43 0.83
N ASP A 514 6.16 -5.67 0.73
CA ASP A 514 6.24 -4.21 0.95
C ASP A 514 5.52 -3.71 2.21
N GLY A 515 5.45 -4.55 3.25
CA GLY A 515 4.83 -4.19 4.52
C GLY A 515 3.42 -3.61 4.37
N GLN A 516 2.58 -4.17 3.51
CA GLN A 516 1.18 -3.71 3.36
C GLN A 516 0.20 -4.83 3.71
N TYR A 517 -1.00 -4.45 4.16
CA TYR A 517 -2.08 -5.41 4.42
C TYR A 517 -3.44 -4.82 4.07
N TRP A 518 -4.43 -5.68 3.89
CA TRP A 518 -5.78 -5.27 3.50
C TRP A 518 -6.77 -5.60 4.59
N VAL A 519 -7.63 -4.66 4.95
CA VAL A 519 -8.82 -4.91 5.77
C VAL A 519 -10.03 -4.95 4.84
N LEU A 520 -10.58 -6.15 4.62
CA LEU A 520 -11.80 -6.36 3.86
C LEU A 520 -12.94 -6.65 4.83
N GLU A 521 -13.90 -5.73 4.93
CA GLU A 521 -15.10 -5.87 5.74
C GLU A 521 -16.34 -5.99 4.87
N ARG A 522 -17.25 -6.89 5.27
CA ARG A 522 -18.49 -7.15 4.55
C ARG A 522 -19.68 -6.77 5.41
N PHE A 523 -20.54 -5.89 4.89
CA PHE A 523 -21.76 -5.42 5.54
C PHE A 523 -22.98 -5.97 4.83
N GLY A 524 -23.49 -7.08 5.37
CA GLY A 524 -24.64 -7.80 4.85
C GLY A 524 -24.66 -9.24 5.38
N THR A 525 -25.76 -9.95 5.14
CA THR A 525 -25.92 -11.36 5.52
C THR A 525 -25.63 -12.29 4.36
N GLY A 526 -25.56 -13.60 4.59
CA GLY A 526 -25.50 -14.61 3.54
C GLY A 526 -24.08 -15.02 3.11
N ALA A 527 -23.96 -15.61 1.92
CA ALA A 527 -22.75 -16.25 1.45
C ALA A 527 -21.70 -15.24 0.95
N PHE A 528 -20.43 -15.56 1.19
CA PHE A 528 -19.29 -14.85 0.63
C PHE A 528 -18.27 -15.89 0.20
N THR A 529 -17.97 -15.95 -1.09
CA THR A 529 -16.81 -16.66 -1.62
C THR A 529 -16.32 -15.94 -2.85
N ALA A 530 -15.05 -15.56 -2.87
CA ALA A 530 -14.45 -14.83 -3.99
C ALA A 530 -13.04 -15.35 -4.29
N ASP A 531 -12.64 -15.22 -5.55
CA ASP A 531 -11.24 -15.23 -5.93
C ASP A 531 -10.71 -13.79 -5.76
N LEU A 532 -9.72 -13.61 -4.89
CA LEU A 532 -9.14 -12.30 -4.58
C LEU A 532 -7.85 -12.12 -5.35
N THR A 533 -7.73 -11.03 -6.11
CA THR A 533 -6.53 -10.66 -6.85
C THR A 533 -5.93 -9.40 -6.25
N PHE A 534 -4.71 -9.52 -5.74
CA PHE A 534 -3.95 -8.43 -5.14
C PHE A 534 -2.90 -7.92 -6.13
N THR A 535 -2.71 -6.61 -6.14
CA THR A 535 -1.62 -5.89 -6.80
C THR A 535 -0.78 -5.25 -5.69
N PRO A 536 0.14 -6.00 -5.06
CA PRO A 536 0.99 -5.45 -4.00
C PRO A 536 1.85 -4.30 -4.56
N SER A 537 2.22 -3.34 -3.71
CA SER A 537 3.25 -2.34 -4.02
C SER A 537 4.58 -2.94 -4.47
N GLU A 538 4.94 -4.13 -3.96
CA GLU A 538 6.16 -4.84 -4.35
C GLU A 538 6.01 -5.46 -5.75
N GLU A 539 7.09 -5.48 -6.54
CA GLU A 539 7.08 -6.22 -7.80
C GLU A 539 7.01 -7.74 -7.52
N VAL A 540 6.15 -8.44 -8.26
CA VAL A 540 6.14 -9.91 -8.36
C VAL A 540 6.77 -10.30 -9.68
N ASP A 541 7.69 -11.24 -9.67
CA ASP A 541 8.56 -11.54 -10.81
C ASP A 541 8.26 -12.89 -11.46
N GLY A 542 8.98 -13.22 -12.54
CA GLY A 542 8.85 -14.51 -13.22
C GLY A 542 9.22 -15.71 -12.35
N TYR A 543 9.98 -15.50 -11.28
CA TYR A 543 10.34 -16.55 -10.34
C TYR A 543 9.18 -16.83 -9.35
N ASP A 544 8.50 -15.79 -8.88
CA ASP A 544 7.24 -15.86 -8.15
C ASP A 544 6.14 -16.52 -9.02
N GLU A 545 6.12 -16.29 -10.34
CA GLU A 545 5.23 -17.01 -11.28
C GLU A 545 5.55 -18.49 -11.38
N LEU A 546 6.82 -18.84 -11.54
CA LEU A 546 7.26 -20.24 -11.61
C LEU A 546 6.97 -21.00 -10.31
N LEU A 547 7.10 -20.32 -9.17
CA LEU A 547 6.91 -20.88 -7.83
C LEU A 547 5.79 -20.18 -7.06
N ALA A 548 4.61 -20.06 -7.67
CA ALA A 548 3.45 -19.36 -7.08
C ALA A 548 3.13 -19.78 -5.64
N GLY A 549 3.36 -21.04 -5.27
CA GLY A 549 3.17 -21.55 -3.90
C GLY A 549 4.04 -20.88 -2.82
N ARG A 550 5.09 -20.12 -3.21
CA ARG A 550 5.87 -19.29 -2.29
C ARG A 550 5.12 -18.05 -1.83
N LEU A 551 4.18 -17.55 -2.63
CA LEU A 551 3.31 -16.44 -2.24
C LEU A 551 2.10 -17.00 -1.50
N LYS A 552 1.94 -16.56 -0.26
CA LYS A 552 0.88 -17.03 0.64
C LYS A 552 0.04 -15.88 1.13
N LEU A 553 -1.24 -16.16 1.34
CA LEU A 553 -2.19 -15.25 1.95
C LEU A 553 -2.44 -15.71 3.37
N TYR A 554 -2.21 -14.82 4.33
CA TYR A 554 -2.58 -15.01 5.72
C TYR A 554 -3.81 -14.15 6.05
N ARG A 555 -4.57 -14.59 7.04
CA ARG A 555 -5.80 -13.92 7.49
C ARG A 555 -5.93 -13.87 9.01
N ARG A 556 -6.58 -12.81 9.49
CA ARG A 556 -7.25 -12.72 10.81
C ARG A 556 -8.56 -11.94 10.70
N SER A 557 -9.36 -11.85 11.77
CA SER A 557 -10.57 -11.03 11.76
C SER A 557 -10.23 -9.54 11.64
N GLY A 558 -11.14 -8.73 11.06
CA GLY A 558 -10.84 -7.35 10.63
C GLY A 558 -10.36 -6.40 11.73
N GLY A 559 -10.86 -6.54 12.96
CA GLY A 559 -10.38 -5.75 14.10
C GLY A 559 -9.27 -6.41 14.93
N ALA A 560 -8.83 -7.63 14.62
CA ALA A 560 -7.91 -8.36 15.51
C ALA A 560 -6.46 -7.88 15.42
N ASP A 561 -5.76 -7.98 16.53
CA ASP A 561 -4.35 -7.65 16.75
C ASP A 561 -3.47 -8.90 16.98
N GLY A 562 -4.08 -10.07 17.17
CA GLY A 562 -3.40 -11.34 17.43
C GLY A 562 -2.83 -12.06 16.19
N ALA A 563 -2.57 -13.36 16.35
CA ALA A 563 -1.88 -14.20 15.38
C ALA A 563 -2.61 -14.33 14.03
N TRP A 564 -1.81 -14.36 12.97
CA TRP A 564 -2.23 -14.61 11.60
C TRP A 564 -2.36 -16.11 11.33
N THR A 565 -3.37 -16.51 10.56
CA THR A 565 -3.58 -17.90 10.14
C THR A 565 -3.46 -18.04 8.62
N PRO A 566 -2.87 -19.13 8.08
CA PRO A 566 -2.82 -19.35 6.64
C PRO A 566 -4.22 -19.41 6.03
N ALA A 567 -4.47 -18.63 4.98
CA ALA A 567 -5.74 -18.57 4.27
C ALA A 567 -5.69 -19.30 2.91
N ALA A 568 -4.64 -19.06 2.12
CA ALA A 568 -4.46 -19.69 0.81
C ALA A 568 -3.01 -19.58 0.31
N GLU A 569 -2.65 -20.41 -0.66
CA GLU A 569 -1.45 -20.23 -1.49
C GLU A 569 -1.86 -19.60 -2.82
N ALA A 570 -0.96 -18.85 -3.45
CA ALA A 570 -1.28 -18.16 -4.70
C ALA A 570 -1.61 -19.20 -5.79
N ALA A 571 -2.77 -19.01 -6.42
CA ALA A 571 -3.23 -19.86 -7.51
C ALA A 571 -2.71 -19.39 -8.87
N ARG A 572 -2.41 -18.10 -8.99
CA ARG A 572 -1.81 -17.48 -10.18
C ARG A 572 -1.02 -16.26 -9.76
N VAL A 573 0.16 -16.09 -10.33
CA VAL A 573 0.95 -14.86 -10.27
C VAL A 573 1.10 -14.38 -11.72
N ASN A 574 1.01 -13.08 -11.94
CA ASN A 574 1.21 -12.48 -13.24
C ASN A 574 2.19 -11.30 -13.12
N PRO A 575 3.48 -11.53 -13.43
CA PRO A 575 4.51 -10.50 -13.33
C PRO A 575 4.24 -9.31 -14.24
N PHE A 576 3.65 -9.56 -15.42
CA PHE A 576 3.33 -8.50 -16.38
C PHE A 576 2.30 -7.50 -15.86
N THR A 577 1.34 -7.97 -15.05
CA THR A 577 0.35 -7.09 -14.41
C THR A 577 0.67 -6.80 -12.95
N GLY A 578 1.74 -7.36 -12.41
CA GLY A 578 2.09 -7.28 -10.99
C GLY A 578 1.03 -7.86 -10.05
N THR A 579 0.27 -8.89 -10.47
CA THR A 579 -0.88 -9.39 -9.70
C THR A 579 -0.72 -10.81 -9.16
N VAL A 580 -1.36 -11.07 -8.03
CA VAL A 580 -1.38 -12.36 -7.33
C VAL A 580 -2.83 -12.74 -7.01
N THR A 581 -3.31 -13.86 -7.53
CA THR A 581 -4.69 -14.33 -7.34
C THR A 581 -4.74 -15.52 -6.37
N PHE A 582 -5.65 -15.44 -5.39
CA PHE A 582 -5.97 -16.50 -4.43
C PHE A 582 -7.41 -16.93 -4.62
N ARG A 583 -7.65 -18.25 -4.68
CA ARG A 583 -8.98 -18.78 -4.99
C ARG A 583 -9.79 -19.15 -3.77
N ARG A 584 -11.12 -19.05 -3.88
CA ARG A 584 -12.11 -19.56 -2.91
C ARG A 584 -11.95 -18.99 -1.50
N ILE A 585 -11.67 -17.70 -1.39
CA ILE A 585 -11.61 -16.99 -0.11
C ILE A 585 -13.03 -16.77 0.41
N SER A 586 -13.32 -17.29 1.60
CA SER A 586 -14.70 -17.43 2.10
C SER A 586 -15.02 -16.62 3.35
N GLN A 587 -14.07 -15.83 3.87
CA GLN A 587 -14.29 -15.06 5.09
C GLN A 587 -13.64 -13.68 5.00
N PRO A 588 -14.38 -12.57 5.15
CA PRO A 588 -13.81 -11.22 5.23
C PRO A 588 -12.89 -11.07 6.44
N GLY A 589 -11.98 -10.10 6.44
CA GLY A 589 -11.07 -9.84 7.57
C GLY A 589 -9.83 -9.07 7.12
N GLN A 590 -8.79 -9.11 7.95
CA GLN A 590 -7.48 -8.63 7.54
C GLN A 590 -6.75 -9.69 6.72
N TYR A 591 -6.03 -9.27 5.70
CA TYR A 591 -5.23 -10.11 4.81
C TYR A 591 -3.82 -9.58 4.68
N LEU A 592 -2.85 -10.49 4.79
CA LEU A 592 -1.44 -10.21 4.62
C LEU A 592 -0.88 -11.10 3.52
N LEU A 593 -0.30 -10.46 2.49
CA LEU A 593 0.45 -11.15 1.46
C LEU A 593 1.89 -11.34 1.92
N VAL A 594 2.39 -12.56 1.84
CA VAL A 594 3.76 -12.87 2.27
C VAL A 594 4.47 -13.71 1.22
N ARG A 595 5.79 -13.58 1.18
CA ARG A 595 6.70 -14.49 0.49
C ARG A 595 7.32 -15.42 1.53
N SER A 596 7.16 -16.73 1.35
CA SER A 596 7.92 -17.70 2.13
C SER A 596 9.32 -17.83 1.54
N ASP A 597 10.33 -17.92 2.41
CA ASP A 597 11.69 -18.25 2.00
C ASP A 597 11.70 -19.60 1.27
N ALA A 598 12.44 -19.68 0.17
CA ALA A 598 12.77 -20.97 -0.42
C ALA A 598 13.63 -21.75 0.59
N ARG A 599 13.16 -22.92 1.01
CA ARG A 599 13.90 -23.78 1.93
C ARG A 599 14.55 -24.92 1.17
N ALA A 600 15.82 -25.17 1.42
CA ALA A 600 16.51 -26.39 0.99
C ALA A 600 16.43 -27.44 2.09
N LEU A 601 16.42 -28.72 1.70
CA LEU A 601 16.60 -29.81 2.66
C LEU A 601 18.05 -29.77 3.16
N VAL A 602 18.23 -29.59 4.47
CA VAL A 602 19.55 -29.67 5.11
C VAL A 602 19.75 -31.12 5.55
N LEU A 603 20.85 -31.72 5.08
CA LEU A 603 21.27 -33.06 5.46
C LEU A 603 22.63 -32.92 6.14
N ASP A 604 22.75 -33.34 7.39
CA ASP A 604 23.96 -33.23 8.20
C ASP A 604 25.09 -34.18 7.77
N GLY A 605 24.78 -35.12 6.87
CA GLY A 605 25.72 -36.10 6.35
C GLY A 605 26.14 -37.17 7.37
N VAL A 606 25.37 -37.34 8.45
CA VAL A 606 25.52 -38.34 9.51
C VAL A 606 24.36 -39.34 9.47
N ASP A 607 23.13 -38.88 9.64
CA ASP A 607 21.94 -39.75 9.71
C ASP A 607 20.67 -39.17 9.03
N ASP A 608 20.76 -37.98 8.44
CA ASP A 608 19.65 -37.37 7.73
C ASP A 608 19.37 -38.01 6.36
N ALA A 609 18.09 -38.35 6.12
CA ALA A 609 17.59 -38.73 4.80
C ALA A 609 16.08 -38.44 4.67
N ALA A 610 15.63 -38.10 3.47
CA ALA A 610 14.21 -38.03 3.12
C ALA A 610 13.82 -39.23 2.25
N THR A 611 12.76 -39.96 2.64
CA THR A 611 12.21 -41.06 1.85
C THR A 611 10.93 -40.63 1.14
N THR A 612 10.81 -40.89 -0.16
CA THR A 612 9.62 -40.57 -0.95
C THR A 612 8.83 -41.85 -1.30
N THR A 613 7.57 -41.70 -1.72
CA THR A 613 6.71 -42.83 -2.13
C THR A 613 6.76 -43.12 -3.64
N LEU A 614 7.73 -42.56 -4.37
CA LEU A 614 7.86 -42.77 -5.82
C LEU A 614 8.21 -44.24 -6.11
N ALA A 615 7.19 -45.02 -6.45
CA ALA A 615 7.28 -46.46 -6.67
C ALA A 615 7.28 -46.86 -8.15
N GLU A 616 7.04 -45.90 -9.05
CA GLU A 616 6.94 -46.16 -10.49
C GLU A 616 8.29 -46.55 -11.09
N ASP A 617 8.27 -47.56 -11.95
CA ASP A 617 9.39 -47.90 -12.82
C ASP A 617 9.24 -47.13 -14.13
N LEU A 618 10.20 -46.26 -14.41
CA LEU A 618 10.19 -45.36 -15.56
C LEU A 618 11.16 -45.88 -16.63
N ASP A 619 10.64 -46.11 -17.85
CA ASP A 619 11.45 -46.54 -18.99
C ASP A 619 12.41 -45.43 -19.50
N ALA A 620 12.08 -44.17 -19.22
CA ALA A 620 12.91 -42.99 -19.49
C ALA A 620 12.68 -41.93 -18.41
N TRP A 621 13.75 -41.25 -17.96
CA TRP A 621 13.69 -40.28 -16.87
C TRP A 621 14.85 -39.27 -16.94
N THR A 622 14.68 -38.13 -16.25
CA THR A 622 15.72 -37.10 -16.04
C THR A 622 15.63 -36.64 -14.60
N LEU A 623 16.78 -36.42 -13.95
CA LEU A 623 16.89 -35.94 -12.58
C LEU A 623 17.75 -34.68 -12.59
N GLU A 624 17.23 -33.60 -12.00
CA GLU A 624 17.94 -32.32 -11.87
C GLU A 624 17.81 -31.82 -10.42
N ALA A 625 18.90 -31.29 -9.85
CA ALA A 625 18.90 -30.73 -8.51
C ALA A 625 19.99 -29.65 -8.36
N TRP A 626 19.70 -28.62 -7.57
CA TRP A 626 20.70 -27.67 -7.07
C TRP A 626 21.28 -28.18 -5.76
N VAL A 627 22.61 -28.26 -5.67
CA VAL A 627 23.30 -28.79 -4.49
C VAL A 627 24.31 -27.76 -3.99
N LYS A 628 24.28 -27.49 -2.69
CA LYS A 628 25.30 -26.71 -1.99
C LYS A 628 25.91 -27.59 -0.90
N ALA A 629 27.19 -27.91 -1.03
CA ALA A 629 27.94 -28.63 -0.02
C ALA A 629 28.82 -27.66 0.78
N ASP A 630 28.79 -27.77 2.12
CA ASP A 630 29.61 -26.93 3.01
C ASP A 630 31.09 -27.33 3.02
N ALA A 631 31.40 -28.52 2.49
CA ALA A 631 32.74 -29.03 2.34
C ALA A 631 33.01 -29.47 0.89
N ALA A 632 34.28 -29.36 0.48
CA ALA A 632 34.73 -29.91 -0.79
C ALA A 632 34.64 -31.45 -0.78
N PRO A 633 34.44 -32.09 -1.94
CA PRO A 633 34.30 -33.53 -2.04
C PRO A 633 35.47 -34.29 -1.42
N SER A 634 35.17 -35.30 -0.60
CA SER A 634 36.19 -36.06 0.14
C SER A 634 36.41 -37.47 -0.42
N PHE A 635 37.55 -38.08 -0.09
CA PHE A 635 37.87 -39.48 -0.43
C PHE A 635 37.39 -40.48 0.64
N ALA A 636 36.71 -40.00 1.69
CA ALA A 636 36.47 -40.77 2.91
C ALA A 636 35.13 -41.51 2.90
N LYS A 637 34.15 -41.07 2.11
CA LYS A 637 32.80 -41.64 2.11
C LYS A 637 32.15 -41.53 0.73
N THR A 638 31.26 -42.47 0.43
CA THR A 638 30.34 -42.38 -0.72
C THR A 638 29.06 -41.72 -0.22
N THR A 639 28.68 -40.59 -0.80
CA THR A 639 27.44 -39.88 -0.43
C THR A 639 26.55 -39.74 -1.65
N ALA A 640 25.44 -40.47 -1.65
CA ALA A 640 24.40 -40.35 -2.65
C ALA A 640 23.48 -39.16 -2.33
N LEU A 641 23.25 -38.30 -3.32
CA LEU A 641 22.28 -37.22 -3.26
C LEU A 641 20.86 -37.75 -3.50
N VAL A 642 20.74 -38.72 -4.42
CA VAL A 642 19.50 -39.42 -4.76
C VAL A 642 19.85 -40.87 -5.03
N GLU A 643 19.15 -41.81 -4.42
CA GLU A 643 19.38 -43.25 -4.59
C GLU A 643 18.05 -44.01 -4.66
N ARG A 644 17.99 -45.00 -5.55
CA ARG A 644 16.92 -46.01 -5.61
C ARG A 644 17.53 -47.41 -5.56
N GLY A 645 18.16 -47.74 -4.43
CA GLY A 645 18.84 -49.01 -4.21
C GLY A 645 19.77 -49.41 -5.37
N ALA A 646 19.64 -50.64 -5.85
CA ALA A 646 20.48 -51.17 -6.94
C ALA A 646 20.17 -50.60 -8.34
N ASN A 647 19.11 -49.80 -8.49
CA ASN A 647 18.68 -49.32 -9.81
C ASN A 647 19.52 -48.13 -10.27
N TYR A 648 19.53 -47.04 -9.51
CA TYR A 648 20.36 -45.88 -9.81
C TYR A 648 20.73 -45.09 -8.57
N ALA A 649 21.85 -44.37 -8.65
CA ALA A 649 22.29 -43.43 -7.61
C ALA A 649 23.09 -42.28 -8.21
N LEU A 650 22.80 -41.05 -7.77
CA LEU A 650 23.55 -39.84 -8.10
C LEU A 650 24.48 -39.49 -6.94
N PHE A 651 25.78 -39.38 -7.20
CA PHE A 651 26.80 -39.15 -6.18
C PHE A 651 27.45 -37.78 -6.32
N TRP A 652 27.82 -37.22 -5.17
CA TRP A 652 28.62 -35.99 -5.06
C TRP A 652 30.05 -36.29 -4.55
N ASP A 653 30.14 -37.13 -3.50
CA ASP A 653 31.40 -37.62 -2.94
C ASP A 653 31.65 -39.08 -3.38
N HIS A 654 32.85 -39.34 -3.88
CA HIS A 654 33.23 -40.66 -4.40
C HIS A 654 34.71 -41.00 -4.13
N PRO A 655 35.02 -42.27 -3.78
CA PRO A 655 36.40 -42.73 -3.54
C PRO A 655 37.26 -42.80 -4.81
N ASP A 656 36.64 -42.90 -6.00
CA ASP A 656 37.36 -42.82 -7.29
C ASP A 656 37.82 -41.39 -7.56
N ALA A 657 39.12 -41.24 -7.78
CA ALA A 657 39.78 -39.99 -8.07
C ALA A 657 39.21 -39.22 -9.28
N THR A 658 38.69 -39.94 -10.28
CA THR A 658 38.25 -39.41 -11.57
C THR A 658 36.85 -38.79 -11.54
N ALA A 659 36.03 -39.14 -10.56
CA ALA A 659 34.65 -38.66 -10.41
C ALA A 659 34.49 -37.58 -9.31
N ARG A 660 35.58 -37.18 -8.65
CA ARG A 660 35.54 -36.22 -7.53
C ARG A 660 35.12 -34.82 -7.99
N GLY A 661 34.07 -34.29 -7.37
CA GLY A 661 33.55 -32.94 -7.66
C GLY A 661 32.71 -32.82 -8.93
N ALA A 662 32.31 -33.96 -9.51
CA ALA A 662 31.33 -34.05 -10.58
C ALA A 662 30.10 -34.84 -10.10
N ALA A 663 28.94 -34.57 -10.69
CA ALA A 663 27.74 -35.37 -10.44
C ALA A 663 27.89 -36.71 -11.19
N ALA A 664 28.20 -37.79 -10.48
CA ALA A 664 28.38 -39.12 -11.08
C ALA A 664 27.10 -39.95 -10.94
N LEU A 665 26.64 -40.54 -12.04
CA LEU A 665 25.43 -41.38 -12.06
C LEU A 665 25.80 -42.85 -12.14
N THR A 666 25.25 -43.69 -11.26
CA THR A 666 25.32 -45.15 -11.39
C THR A 666 23.96 -45.67 -11.83
N ILE A 667 23.92 -46.61 -12.80
CA ILE A 667 22.72 -47.33 -13.24
C ILE A 667 23.03 -48.82 -13.28
N GLY A 668 22.24 -49.65 -12.58
CA GLY A 668 22.41 -51.11 -12.56
C GLY A 668 23.81 -51.55 -12.12
N GLY A 669 24.45 -50.78 -11.22
CA GLY A 669 25.83 -51.00 -10.76
C GLY A 669 26.94 -50.52 -11.71
N THR A 670 26.60 -49.89 -12.84
CA THR A 670 27.57 -49.30 -13.79
C THR A 670 27.61 -47.78 -13.64
N GLN A 671 28.81 -47.20 -13.54
CA GLN A 671 29.02 -45.76 -13.31
C GLN A 671 29.23 -44.97 -14.61
N PHE A 672 28.68 -43.75 -14.64
CA PHE A 672 28.76 -42.77 -15.71
C PHE A 672 29.15 -41.42 -15.08
N THR A 673 30.13 -40.73 -15.67
CA THR A 673 30.69 -39.45 -15.20
C THR A 673 30.58 -38.38 -16.26
#